data_AF-A0A2H0DQX0-F1
#
_entry.id   AF-A0A2H0DQX0-F1
#
_cell.length_a   1.000
_cell.length_b   1.000
_cell.length_c   1.000
_cell.angle_alpha   90.00
_cell.angle_beta   90.00
_cell.angle_gamma   90.00
#
_symmetry.space_group_name_H-M   'P 1'
#
loop_
_entity.id
_entity.type
_entity.pdbx_description
1 polymer ?
#
loop_
_entity_poly.entity_id
_entity_poly.type
_entity_poly.pdbx_seq_one_letter_code
_entity_poly.pdbx_strand_id
1 'polypeptide(L)'
;MPPEKREQLAEHYRHRFDYISRKFPDFDGASVSAHLGIIRTADMLWRAMRKHLRRHDLSPPALGVLIMLDSALRPLKMNEISRELAVTQANITGIIDTLEKRAAVERLPDPDDRRVSLVSITPRGKKILEKIAPDYFSLLHSLYRDLKPKEAKALNGALEKIRERLLPLLGAAFFFAAAALPARASTWTVRDCVLETLAVHPGVAEARRGVDAALASQMRLLGAYDPSLAASVKRLDAKTPPTFIFQTARTVTDSGSASLAKHFSLGTDATLAANVAKENDDVSSTFSFNPRHRSGLDLTLRQPLLRGMIGTPERAALRASEYAAASARAALHRAAETAAAEAAGGYWRLWRARKAVAVYRRSAEEAREFLETTRRLRKRFEAERDDELRAEADLLAKQLEVLDAGESAVERAVELAEAAGGDPSRIEEAALESPPEPENPGEISAVIASALAARADVASARAALRRDAEALASAEAGAGLPRLALKGSLGWAGLKNSASESYSQLGRFGYRTWSLGLDFSYPFGARADRAAERDAAAAKILSDARDAALERRVRREVENSIRRLSVAAERVRVFRRLETMQEEVLELSKKKYSQGRIASQDRLRDANIALNARSARLTAEAEFAQRRIEAFSAEGVLLLKIGVAPGAAVETLR
;
A
#
# COMPACT_ATOMS: atom_id res chain seq x y z
N MET A 1 -38.33 28.85 20.57
CA MET A 1 -38.87 29.97 21.38
C MET A 1 -39.27 31.08 20.41
N PRO A 2 -40.48 31.65 20.52
CA PRO A 2 -40.93 32.72 19.64
C PRO A 2 -40.02 33.96 19.74
N PRO A 3 -39.84 34.73 18.65
CA PRO A 3 -38.93 35.89 18.62
C PRO A 3 -39.29 36.97 19.66
N GLU A 4 -40.58 37.25 19.86
CA GLU A 4 -41.08 38.24 20.85
C GLU A 4 -40.66 37.89 22.29
N LYS A 5 -40.66 36.60 22.64
CA LYS A 5 -40.23 36.11 23.95
C LYS A 5 -38.71 36.21 24.13
N ARG A 6 -37.91 36.14 23.06
CA ARG A 6 -36.45 36.36 23.11
C ARG A 6 -36.12 37.83 23.35
N GLU A 7 -36.89 38.73 22.77
CA GLU A 7 -36.72 40.18 22.90
C GLU A 7 -37.07 40.68 24.31
N GLN A 8 -38.19 40.23 24.88
CA GLN A 8 -38.56 40.51 26.28
C GLN A 8 -37.53 40.00 27.29
N LEU A 9 -36.92 38.83 27.05
CA LEU A 9 -35.84 38.31 27.88
C LEU A 9 -34.55 39.13 27.73
N ALA A 10 -34.21 39.55 26.51
CA ALA A 10 -33.04 40.39 26.25
C ALA A 10 -33.17 41.78 26.90
N GLU A 11 -34.38 42.33 26.94
CA GLU A 11 -34.70 43.60 27.61
C GLU A 11 -34.67 43.45 29.15
N HIS A 12 -35.21 42.34 29.68
CA HIS A 12 -35.11 41.99 31.10
C HIS A 12 -33.67 41.83 31.60
N TYR A 13 -32.77 41.23 30.80
CA TYR A 13 -31.34 41.13 31.16
C TYR A 13 -30.61 42.47 31.03
N ARG A 14 -30.95 43.30 30.02
CA ARG A 14 -30.40 44.66 29.90
C ARG A 14 -30.68 45.51 31.13
N HIS A 15 -31.92 45.51 31.63
CA HIS A 15 -32.30 46.28 32.81
C HIS A 15 -31.60 45.79 34.09
N ARG A 16 -31.34 44.48 34.25
CA ARG A 16 -30.58 43.95 35.39
C ARG A 16 -29.08 44.23 35.27
N PHE A 17 -28.51 44.18 34.07
CA PHE A 17 -27.10 44.52 33.84
C PHE A 17 -26.83 46.01 34.05
N ASP A 18 -27.75 46.90 33.69
CA ASP A 18 -27.67 48.34 33.99
C ASP A 18 -27.76 48.65 35.50
N TYR A 19 -28.56 47.89 36.24
CA TYR A 19 -28.61 48.02 37.70
C TYR A 19 -27.31 47.55 38.37
N ILE A 20 -26.73 46.44 37.90
CA ILE A 20 -25.50 45.86 38.47
C ILE A 20 -24.27 46.71 38.10
N SER A 21 -24.21 47.26 36.89
CA SER A 21 -23.12 48.15 36.44
C SER A 21 -23.02 49.44 37.27
N ARG A 22 -24.16 49.99 37.72
CA ARG A 22 -24.19 51.14 38.63
C ARG A 22 -23.72 50.81 40.05
N LYS A 23 -23.82 49.55 40.48
CA LYS A 23 -23.47 49.11 41.84
C LYS A 23 -22.02 48.60 41.94
N PHE A 24 -21.45 48.06 40.86
CA PHE A 24 -20.09 47.53 40.81
C PHE A 24 -19.34 48.14 39.61
N PRO A 25 -18.39 49.08 39.85
CA PRO A 25 -17.69 49.81 38.77
C PRO A 25 -16.91 48.92 37.80
N ASP A 26 -16.44 47.74 38.25
CA ASP A 26 -15.68 46.78 37.45
C ASP A 26 -16.57 45.81 36.64
N PHE A 27 -17.89 46.01 36.64
CA PHE A 27 -18.82 45.13 35.94
C PHE A 27 -18.79 45.38 34.42
N ASP A 28 -18.20 44.45 33.67
CA ASP A 28 -18.35 44.39 32.22
C ASP A 28 -19.54 43.49 31.84
N GLY A 29 -20.65 44.11 31.45
CA GLY A 29 -21.86 43.42 31.02
C GLY A 29 -21.65 42.48 29.82
N ALA A 30 -20.68 42.77 28.94
CA ALA A 30 -20.38 41.91 27.80
C ALA A 30 -19.71 40.60 28.24
N SER A 31 -18.68 40.68 29.10
CA SER A 31 -18.00 39.51 29.66
C SER A 31 -18.94 38.64 30.50
N VAL A 32 -19.81 39.24 31.31
CA VAL A 32 -20.79 38.50 32.14
C VAL A 32 -21.85 37.83 31.28
N SER A 33 -22.35 38.51 30.25
CA SER A 33 -23.29 37.91 29.28
C SER A 33 -22.66 36.73 28.54
N ALA A 34 -21.40 36.86 28.09
CA ALA A 34 -20.66 35.77 27.46
C ALA A 34 -20.47 34.58 28.40
N HIS A 35 -20.10 34.82 29.67
CA HIS A 35 -19.94 33.77 30.68
C HIS A 35 -21.25 33.00 30.94
N LEU A 36 -22.36 33.72 31.14
CA LEU A 36 -23.68 33.10 31.32
C LEU A 36 -24.14 32.36 30.06
N GLY A 37 -23.82 32.90 28.88
CA GLY A 37 -24.05 32.24 27.59
C GLY A 37 -23.33 30.90 27.48
N ILE A 38 -22.05 30.83 27.89
CA ILE A 38 -21.26 29.60 27.94
C ILE A 38 -21.90 28.58 28.90
N ILE A 39 -22.19 28.99 30.14
CA ILE A 39 -22.78 28.09 31.16
C ILE A 39 -24.11 27.51 30.69
N ARG A 40 -25.01 28.37 30.20
CA ARG A 40 -26.35 27.97 29.78
C ARG A 40 -26.30 27.03 28.58
N THR A 41 -25.45 27.34 27.61
CA THR A 41 -25.27 26.51 26.41
C THR A 41 -24.65 25.16 26.78
N ALA A 42 -23.65 25.14 27.66
CA ALA A 42 -23.04 23.92 28.17
C ALA A 42 -24.07 23.02 28.89
N ASP A 43 -24.90 23.57 29.79
CA ASP A 43 -25.96 22.81 30.46
C ASP A 43 -26.98 22.24 29.47
N MET A 44 -27.42 23.04 28.49
CA MET A 44 -28.34 22.60 27.45
C MET A 44 -27.75 21.48 26.58
N LEU A 45 -26.48 21.60 26.18
CA LEU A 45 -25.75 20.57 25.45
C LEU A 45 -25.64 19.28 26.26
N TRP A 46 -25.24 19.37 27.53
CA TRP A 46 -25.16 18.20 28.40
C TRP A 46 -26.52 17.51 28.61
N ARG A 47 -27.62 18.26 28.69
CA ARG A 47 -28.98 17.70 28.77
C ARG A 47 -29.38 17.01 27.47
N ALA A 48 -29.10 17.62 26.32
CA ALA A 48 -29.38 17.05 25.01
C ALA A 48 -28.59 15.74 24.81
N MET A 49 -27.29 15.73 25.09
CA MET A 49 -26.42 14.57 25.01
C MET A 49 -26.88 13.45 25.96
N ARG A 50 -27.18 13.77 27.22
CA ARG A 50 -27.72 12.78 28.17
C ARG A 50 -29.04 12.19 27.70
N LYS A 51 -29.98 13.00 27.20
CA LYS A 51 -31.27 12.53 26.69
C LYS A 51 -31.10 11.58 25.49
N HIS A 52 -30.14 11.88 24.61
CA HIS A 52 -29.87 11.06 23.44
C HIS A 52 -29.20 9.73 23.81
N LEU A 53 -28.15 9.76 24.63
CA LEU A 53 -27.39 8.57 25.02
C LEU A 53 -28.13 7.63 25.98
N ARG A 54 -29.16 8.13 26.69
CA ARG A 54 -30.06 7.29 27.50
C ARG A 54 -30.73 6.17 26.71
N ARG A 55 -30.96 6.33 25.39
CA ARG A 55 -31.55 5.27 24.55
C ARG A 55 -30.61 4.08 24.34
N HIS A 56 -29.31 4.28 24.59
CA HIS A 56 -28.29 3.26 24.49
C HIS A 56 -27.74 2.87 25.87
N ASP A 57 -28.46 3.27 26.94
CA ASP A 57 -28.10 3.10 28.33
C ASP A 57 -26.67 3.60 28.69
N LEU A 58 -26.08 4.49 27.90
CA LEU A 58 -24.74 5.04 28.16
C LEU A 58 -24.82 6.45 28.71
N SER A 59 -23.86 6.80 29.58
CA SER A 59 -23.62 8.18 29.96
C SER A 59 -22.65 8.83 28.97
N PRO A 60 -22.70 10.16 28.77
CA PRO A 60 -21.73 10.84 27.91
C PRO A 60 -20.25 10.58 28.29
N PRO A 61 -19.87 10.55 29.58
CA PRO A 61 -18.51 10.16 29.96
C PRO A 61 -18.16 8.72 29.58
N ALA A 62 -19.10 7.78 29.70
CA ALA A 62 -18.88 6.38 29.31
C ALA A 62 -18.65 6.22 27.81
N LEU A 63 -19.36 6.99 26.98
CA LEU A 63 -19.08 7.04 25.54
C LEU A 63 -17.68 7.63 25.26
N GLY A 64 -17.29 8.69 25.99
CA GLY A 64 -15.95 9.26 25.90
C GLY A 64 -14.85 8.25 26.21
N VAL A 65 -15.03 7.43 27.25
CA VAL A 65 -14.11 6.32 27.57
C VAL A 65 -14.00 5.33 26.42
N LEU A 66 -15.12 4.91 25.82
CA LEU A 66 -15.09 3.95 24.71
C LEU A 66 -14.39 4.51 23.47
N ILE A 67 -14.66 5.77 23.11
CA ILE A 67 -13.98 6.45 21.99
C ILE A 67 -12.47 6.53 22.26
N MET A 68 -12.08 6.92 23.48
CA MET A 68 -10.68 7.05 23.88
C MET A 68 -9.93 5.71 23.89
N LEU A 69 -10.58 4.63 24.35
CA LEU A 69 -9.96 3.31 24.36
C LEU A 69 -9.89 2.67 22.96
N ASP A 70 -10.83 2.98 22.06
CA ASP A 70 -10.78 2.49 20.67
C ASP A 70 -9.71 3.22 19.83
N SER A 71 -9.48 4.50 20.09
CA SER A 71 -8.42 5.28 19.44
C SER A 71 -7.03 5.06 20.02
N ALA A 72 -6.92 4.36 21.16
CA ALA A 72 -5.65 4.09 21.81
C ALA A 72 -4.91 2.88 21.21
N LEU A 73 -3.62 3.06 20.92
CA LEU A 73 -2.73 1.98 20.44
C LEU A 73 -2.33 0.97 21.53
N ARG A 74 -2.65 1.25 22.80
CA ARG A 74 -2.35 0.40 23.97
C ARG A 74 -3.42 0.53 25.06
N PRO A 75 -3.57 -0.47 25.94
CA PRO A 75 -4.39 -0.34 27.16
C PRO A 75 -3.93 0.85 28.02
N LEU A 76 -4.88 1.59 28.60
CA LEU A 76 -4.63 2.85 29.32
C LEU A 76 -4.77 2.68 30.83
N LYS A 77 -3.96 3.38 31.61
CA LYS A 77 -4.07 3.43 33.08
C LYS A 77 -5.30 4.24 33.49
N MET A 78 -5.95 3.88 34.59
CA MET A 78 -7.14 4.62 35.07
C MET A 78 -6.87 6.12 35.31
N ASN A 79 -5.66 6.49 35.73
CA ASN A 79 -5.26 7.89 35.91
C ASN A 79 -5.06 8.63 34.58
N GLU A 80 -4.69 7.93 33.51
CA GLU A 80 -4.61 8.50 32.15
C GLU A 80 -6.03 8.80 31.65
N ILE A 81 -6.96 7.85 31.82
CA ILE A 81 -8.37 8.01 31.42
C ILE A 81 -9.06 9.14 32.19
N SER A 82 -8.86 9.23 33.51
CA SER A 82 -9.42 10.32 34.34
C SER A 82 -8.87 11.69 33.95
N ARG A 83 -7.57 11.77 33.63
CA ARG A 83 -6.91 13.02 33.25
C ARG A 83 -7.41 13.54 31.91
N GLU A 84 -7.70 12.66 30.97
CA GLU A 84 -8.05 13.03 29.59
C GLU A 84 -9.52 13.41 29.42
N LEU A 85 -10.43 12.78 30.18
CA LEU A 85 -11.88 13.02 30.07
C LEU A 85 -12.40 14.17 30.96
N ALA A 86 -11.52 14.89 31.68
CA ALA A 86 -11.88 15.93 32.66
C ALA A 86 -12.87 15.47 33.75
N VAL A 87 -12.82 14.19 34.13
CA VAL A 87 -13.73 13.62 35.13
C VAL A 87 -12.94 13.23 36.37
N THR A 88 -13.46 13.56 37.56
CA THR A 88 -12.82 13.22 38.84
C THR A 88 -12.55 11.70 38.96
N GLN A 89 -11.44 11.34 39.62
CA GLN A 89 -10.99 9.95 39.78
C GLN A 89 -12.03 9.05 40.50
N ALA A 90 -12.87 9.63 41.37
CA ALA A 90 -13.98 8.92 42.00
C ALA A 90 -15.10 8.51 40.99
N ASN A 91 -15.24 9.24 39.88
CA ASN A 91 -16.25 8.97 38.85
C ASN A 91 -15.73 8.01 37.78
N ILE A 92 -14.41 7.98 37.50
CA ILE A 92 -13.85 7.09 36.48
C ILE A 92 -13.98 5.61 36.86
N THR A 93 -13.76 5.26 38.13
CA THR A 93 -13.88 3.87 38.60
C THR A 93 -15.30 3.34 38.40
N GLY A 94 -16.32 4.11 38.78
CA GLY A 94 -17.72 3.72 38.58
C GLY A 94 -18.13 3.63 37.10
N ILE A 95 -17.56 4.47 36.23
CA ILE A 95 -17.78 4.40 34.78
C ILE A 95 -17.18 3.11 34.21
N ILE A 96 -15.94 2.79 34.58
CA ILE A 96 -15.25 1.57 34.11
C ILE A 96 -15.95 0.32 34.64
N ASP A 97 -16.36 0.28 35.91
CA ASP A 97 -17.13 -0.84 36.47
C ASP A 97 -18.44 -1.07 35.72
N THR A 98 -19.11 0.01 35.30
CA THR A 98 -20.35 -0.06 34.54
C THR A 98 -20.12 -0.59 33.12
N LEU A 99 -19.02 -0.19 32.48
CA LEU A 99 -18.64 -0.66 31.15
C LEU A 99 -18.13 -2.11 31.19
N GLU A 100 -17.43 -2.51 32.24
CA GLU A 100 -16.91 -3.86 32.47
C GLU A 100 -18.05 -4.85 32.73
N LYS A 101 -19.05 -4.48 33.55
CA LYS A 101 -20.30 -5.25 33.73
C LYS A 101 -21.05 -5.50 32.42
N ARG A 102 -20.84 -4.66 31.40
CA ARG A 102 -21.45 -4.81 30.06
C ARG A 102 -20.57 -5.59 29.08
N ALA A 103 -19.42 -6.06 29.55
CA ALA A 103 -18.35 -6.63 28.74
C ALA A 103 -17.98 -5.69 27.58
N ALA A 104 -17.96 -4.37 27.82
CA ALA A 104 -17.54 -3.37 26.84
C ALA A 104 -16.04 -3.06 26.98
N VAL A 105 -15.51 -3.09 28.21
CA VAL A 105 -14.08 -2.92 28.52
C VAL A 105 -13.62 -4.06 29.40
N GLU A 106 -12.31 -4.30 29.44
CA GLU A 106 -11.66 -5.29 30.31
C GLU A 106 -10.48 -4.66 31.06
N ARG A 107 -10.22 -5.16 32.27
CA ARG A 107 -9.08 -4.75 33.09
C ARG A 107 -7.95 -5.77 32.99
N LEU A 108 -6.76 -5.29 32.64
CA LEU A 108 -5.55 -6.08 32.53
C LEU A 108 -4.54 -5.65 33.61
N PRO A 109 -3.77 -6.57 34.21
CA PRO A 109 -2.67 -6.20 35.10
C PRO A 109 -1.56 -5.51 34.29
N ASP A 110 -1.00 -4.42 34.84
CA ASP A 110 0.18 -3.78 34.26
C ASP A 110 1.40 -4.73 34.37
N PRO A 111 2.18 -4.94 33.28
CA PRO A 111 3.35 -5.84 33.28
C PRO A 111 4.45 -5.43 34.27
N ASP A 112 4.57 -4.13 34.57
CA ASP A 112 5.65 -3.56 35.37
C ASP A 112 5.23 -3.31 36.83
N ASP A 113 3.93 -3.13 37.09
CA ASP A 113 3.38 -2.96 38.45
C ASP A 113 1.98 -3.59 38.60
N ARG A 114 1.90 -4.76 39.24
CA ARG A 114 0.63 -5.48 39.47
C ARG A 114 -0.39 -4.71 40.32
N ARG A 115 -0.02 -3.60 40.96
CA ARG A 115 -0.95 -2.72 41.69
C ARG A 115 -1.67 -1.73 40.77
N VAL A 116 -1.27 -1.63 39.51
CA VAL A 116 -1.87 -0.75 38.49
C VAL A 116 -2.72 -1.59 37.53
N SER A 117 -3.96 -1.17 37.33
CA SER A 117 -4.86 -1.77 36.35
C SER A 117 -4.85 -0.95 35.06
N LEU A 118 -4.57 -1.62 33.95
CA LEU A 118 -4.77 -1.11 32.59
C LEU A 118 -6.20 -1.45 32.15
N VAL A 119 -6.81 -0.59 31.33
CA VAL A 119 -8.13 -0.81 30.75
C VAL A 119 -7.99 -0.88 29.23
N SER A 120 -8.62 -1.88 28.62
CA SER A 120 -8.70 -2.07 27.17
C SER A 120 -10.16 -2.16 26.73
N ILE A 121 -10.47 -1.76 25.49
CA ILE A 121 -11.78 -1.98 24.89
C ILE A 121 -11.89 -3.41 24.35
N THR A 122 -13.01 -4.07 24.61
CA THR A 122 -13.28 -5.43 24.10
C THR A 122 -13.88 -5.37 22.68
N PRO A 123 -13.88 -6.49 21.92
CA PRO A 123 -14.58 -6.57 20.63
C PRO A 123 -16.09 -6.23 20.73
N ARG A 124 -16.73 -6.52 21.86
CA ARG A 124 -18.12 -6.15 22.12
C ARG A 124 -18.27 -4.65 22.38
N GLY A 125 -17.31 -4.02 23.07
CA GLY A 125 -17.22 -2.57 23.23
C GLY A 125 -17.12 -1.84 21.90
N LYS A 126 -16.30 -2.34 20.98
CA LYS A 126 -16.18 -1.79 19.61
C LYS A 126 -17.50 -1.85 18.84
N LYS A 127 -18.21 -2.99 18.88
CA LYS A 127 -19.54 -3.12 18.26
C LYS A 127 -20.58 -2.18 18.88
N ILE A 128 -20.52 -1.93 20.19
CA ILE A 128 -21.38 -0.94 20.85
C ILE A 128 -21.05 0.46 20.33
N LEU A 129 -19.77 0.79 20.16
CA LEU A 129 -19.33 2.07 19.62
C LEU A 129 -19.74 2.27 18.16
N GLU A 130 -19.53 1.28 17.29
CA GLU A 130 -19.96 1.30 15.88
C GLU A 130 -21.46 1.55 15.72
N LYS A 131 -22.27 1.05 16.66
CA LYS A 131 -23.72 1.26 16.66
C LYS A 131 -24.13 2.67 17.13
N ILE A 132 -23.37 3.28 18.04
CA ILE A 132 -23.75 4.55 18.70
C ILE A 132 -23.10 5.76 18.04
N ALA A 133 -21.89 5.59 17.49
CA ALA A 133 -21.10 6.66 16.90
C ALA A 133 -21.84 7.40 15.76
N PRO A 134 -22.51 6.72 14.80
CA PRO A 134 -23.24 7.41 13.74
C PRO A 134 -24.37 8.31 14.27
N ASP A 135 -25.14 7.82 15.25
CA ASP A 135 -26.23 8.57 15.87
C ASP A 135 -25.69 9.77 16.67
N TYR A 136 -24.58 9.58 17.39
CA TYR A 136 -23.90 10.64 18.13
C TYR A 136 -23.34 11.74 17.22
N PHE A 137 -22.66 11.38 16.14
CA PHE A 137 -22.13 12.35 15.18
C PHE A 137 -23.23 13.05 14.38
N SER A 138 -24.33 12.35 14.08
CA SER A 138 -25.52 12.94 13.46
C SER A 138 -26.18 13.98 14.37
N LEU A 139 -26.29 13.71 15.67
CA LEU A 139 -26.76 14.70 16.65
C LEU A 139 -25.85 15.93 16.68
N LEU A 140 -24.53 15.75 16.77
CA LEU A 140 -23.58 16.86 16.74
C LEU A 140 -23.73 17.67 15.44
N HIS A 141 -23.73 17.01 14.28
CA HIS A 141 -23.93 17.68 13.00
C HIS A 141 -25.24 18.49 12.97
N SER A 142 -26.34 17.94 13.52
CA SER A 142 -27.62 18.66 13.60
C SER A 142 -27.59 19.90 14.51
N LEU A 143 -26.84 19.83 15.62
CA LEU A 143 -26.72 20.94 16.57
C LEU A 143 -25.85 22.08 16.04
N TYR A 144 -24.90 21.78 15.14
CA TYR A 144 -23.96 22.73 14.57
C TYR A 144 -24.24 23.08 13.10
N ARG A 145 -25.31 22.54 12.49
CA ARG A 145 -25.62 22.66 11.05
C ARG A 145 -25.66 24.10 10.55
N ASP A 146 -26.23 25.01 11.35
CA ASP A 146 -26.42 26.41 10.98
C ASP A 146 -25.22 27.29 11.34
N LEU A 147 -24.18 26.74 11.98
CA LEU A 147 -22.97 27.46 12.35
C LEU A 147 -22.00 27.47 11.16
N LYS A 148 -21.85 28.63 10.51
CA LYS A 148 -20.97 28.75 9.33
C LYS A 148 -19.50 28.52 9.73
N PRO A 149 -18.63 28.04 8.82
CA PRO A 149 -17.21 27.81 9.14
C PRO A 149 -16.48 29.01 9.75
N LYS A 150 -16.81 30.23 9.29
CA LYS A 150 -16.27 31.48 9.86
C LYS A 150 -16.73 31.72 11.31
N GLU A 151 -17.98 31.40 11.63
CA GLU A 151 -18.57 31.57 12.96
C GLU A 151 -18.02 30.53 13.94
N ALA A 152 -17.86 29.28 13.49
CA ALA A 152 -17.20 28.23 14.26
C ALA A 152 -15.74 28.59 14.59
N LYS A 153 -14.99 29.12 13.62
CA LYS A 153 -13.62 29.59 13.83
C LYS A 153 -13.56 30.77 14.81
N ALA A 154 -14.49 31.72 14.70
CA ALA A 154 -14.59 32.85 15.63
C ALA A 154 -14.94 32.41 17.05
N LEU A 155 -15.90 31.49 17.21
CA LEU A 155 -16.29 30.92 18.51
C LEU A 155 -15.12 30.18 19.17
N ASN A 156 -14.43 29.32 18.43
CA ASN A 156 -13.26 28.60 18.94
C ASN A 156 -12.13 29.57 19.34
N GLY A 157 -11.85 30.58 18.52
CA GLY A 157 -10.86 31.61 18.85
C GLY A 157 -11.21 32.41 20.11
N ALA A 158 -12.49 32.70 20.35
CA ALA A 158 -12.94 33.38 21.58
C ALA A 158 -12.80 32.48 22.82
N LEU A 159 -13.17 31.20 22.70
CA LEU A 159 -13.04 30.22 23.78
C LEU A 159 -11.56 29.93 24.13
N GLU A 160 -10.66 29.95 23.13
CA GLU A 160 -9.22 29.76 23.34
C GLU A 160 -8.63 30.88 24.21
N LYS A 161 -8.95 32.14 23.89
CA LYS A 161 -8.50 33.29 24.69
C LYS A 161 -8.95 33.22 26.16
N ILE A 162 -10.14 32.66 26.41
CA ILE A 162 -10.63 32.44 27.78
C ILE A 162 -9.83 31.31 28.45
N ARG A 163 -9.57 30.20 27.74
CA ARG A 163 -8.75 29.07 28.24
C ARG A 163 -7.32 29.50 28.59
N GLU A 164 -6.67 30.29 27.74
CA GLU A 164 -5.32 30.83 28.02
C GLU A 164 -5.26 31.65 29.31
N ARG A 165 -6.31 32.43 29.61
CA ARG A 165 -6.41 33.22 30.85
C ARG A 165 -6.76 32.39 32.08
N LEU A 166 -7.44 31.25 31.90
CA LEU A 166 -7.74 30.30 32.98
C LEU A 166 -6.51 29.45 33.36
N LEU A 167 -5.60 29.22 32.41
CA LEU A 167 -4.43 28.35 32.55
C LEU A 167 -3.54 28.68 33.78
N PRO A 168 -3.17 29.95 34.06
CA PRO A 168 -2.40 30.28 35.26
C PRO A 168 -3.21 30.23 36.57
N LEU A 169 -4.55 30.32 36.51
CA LEU A 169 -5.42 30.38 37.71
C LEU A 169 -5.72 29.00 38.31
N LEU A 170 -5.74 27.94 37.48
CA LEU A 170 -6.13 26.59 37.91
C LEU A 170 -4.95 25.70 38.32
N GLY A 171 -3.71 26.18 38.16
CA GLY A 171 -2.50 25.38 38.36
C GLY A 171 -2.37 24.24 37.33
N ALA A 172 -1.14 23.85 37.01
CA ALA A 172 -0.81 22.89 35.93
C ALA A 172 -1.45 21.49 36.07
N ALA A 173 -2.17 21.21 37.16
CA ALA A 173 -2.74 19.90 37.47
C ALA A 173 -4.16 19.66 36.94
N PHE A 174 -4.90 20.69 36.49
CA PHE A 174 -6.36 20.54 36.23
C PHE A 174 -6.78 20.51 34.74
N PHE A 175 -5.88 20.73 33.78
CA PHE A 175 -6.30 20.97 32.38
C PHE A 175 -5.37 20.36 31.32
N PHE A 176 -5.26 19.03 31.28
CA PHE A 176 -4.89 18.33 30.04
C PHE A 176 -6.12 17.80 29.28
N ALA A 177 -7.31 18.25 29.66
CA ALA A 177 -8.57 17.80 29.11
C ALA A 177 -9.26 18.92 28.32
N ALA A 178 -9.55 18.65 27.04
CA ALA A 178 -10.37 19.44 26.12
C ALA A 178 -9.76 20.73 25.52
N ALA A 179 -8.45 20.81 25.36
CA ALA A 179 -7.94 21.31 24.08
C ALA A 179 -8.02 20.11 23.11
N ALA A 180 -8.44 20.35 21.86
CA ALA A 180 -8.36 19.37 20.77
C ALA A 180 -7.14 18.50 20.99
N LEU A 181 -7.30 17.16 20.95
CA LEU A 181 -6.20 16.20 20.90
C LEU A 181 -4.97 16.97 20.39
N PRO A 182 -3.97 17.33 21.22
CA PRO A 182 -2.67 17.21 20.64
C PRO A 182 -2.69 15.72 20.37
N ALA A 183 -2.95 15.35 19.10
CA ALA A 183 -2.10 14.37 18.51
C ALA A 183 -0.75 14.76 19.08
N ARG A 184 -0.25 13.99 20.08
CA ARG A 184 1.19 13.85 20.21
C ARG A 184 1.55 13.64 18.78
N ALA A 185 2.05 14.69 18.11
CA ALA A 185 2.10 14.71 16.66
C ALA A 185 2.88 13.46 16.37
N SER A 186 2.18 12.41 15.93
CA SER A 186 2.78 11.12 15.71
C SER A 186 3.65 11.48 14.55
N THR A 187 4.93 11.71 14.83
CA THR A 187 5.88 12.25 13.86
C THR A 187 5.71 11.34 12.67
N TRP A 188 5.19 11.90 11.58
CA TRP A 188 4.82 11.09 10.44
C TRP A 188 6.14 10.59 9.88
N THR A 189 6.45 9.33 10.15
CA THR A 189 7.78 8.79 9.89
C THR A 189 7.89 8.40 8.42
N VAL A 190 9.12 8.19 7.95
CA VAL A 190 9.35 7.60 6.62
C VAL A 190 8.63 6.25 6.49
N ARG A 191 8.58 5.47 7.58
CA ARG A 191 7.88 4.18 7.61
C ARG A 191 6.38 4.32 7.38
N ASP A 192 5.73 5.27 8.04
CA ASP A 192 4.29 5.49 7.89
C ASP A 192 3.96 5.93 6.47
N CYS A 193 4.76 6.85 5.91
CA CYS A 193 4.63 7.28 4.51
C CYS A 193 4.77 6.10 3.54
N VAL A 194 5.78 5.23 3.72
CA VAL A 194 5.97 4.05 2.87
C VAL A 194 4.80 3.07 3.00
N LEU A 195 4.28 2.83 4.21
CA LEU A 195 3.14 1.93 4.42
C LEU A 195 1.86 2.46 3.76
N GLU A 196 1.58 3.76 3.90
CA GLU A 196 0.44 4.41 3.24
C GLU A 196 0.58 4.32 1.71
N THR A 197 1.77 4.60 1.15
CA THR A 197 2.03 4.46 -0.28
C THR A 197 1.89 3.02 -0.78
N LEU A 198 2.47 2.04 -0.10
CA LEU A 198 2.41 0.63 -0.53
C LEU A 198 0.97 0.08 -0.59
N ALA A 199 0.04 0.65 0.18
CA ALA A 199 -1.36 0.25 0.17
C ALA A 199 -2.09 0.70 -1.11
N VAL A 200 -1.71 1.85 -1.68
CA VAL A 200 -2.44 2.49 -2.80
C VAL A 200 -1.66 2.44 -4.12
N HIS A 201 -0.33 2.30 -4.08
CA HIS A 201 0.53 2.49 -5.25
C HIS A 201 0.16 1.56 -6.43
N PRO A 202 -0.12 2.12 -7.63
CA PRO A 202 -0.64 1.34 -8.76
C PRO A 202 0.34 0.26 -9.24
N GLY A 203 1.64 0.54 -9.25
CA GLY A 203 2.66 -0.43 -9.64
C GLY A 203 2.75 -1.64 -8.71
N VAL A 204 2.45 -1.47 -7.41
CA VAL A 204 2.41 -2.58 -6.45
C VAL A 204 1.14 -3.40 -6.67
N ALA A 205 0.00 -2.73 -6.89
CA ALA A 205 -1.26 -3.39 -7.21
C ALA A 205 -1.17 -4.21 -8.51
N GLU A 206 -0.54 -3.67 -9.56
CA GLU A 206 -0.28 -4.39 -10.82
C GLU A 206 0.60 -5.63 -10.59
N ALA A 207 1.72 -5.47 -9.88
CA ALA A 207 2.61 -6.59 -9.61
C ALA A 207 1.95 -7.68 -8.77
N ARG A 208 1.06 -7.33 -7.83
CA ARG A 208 0.22 -8.30 -7.09
C ARG A 208 -0.67 -9.10 -8.04
N ARG A 209 -1.36 -8.42 -8.96
CA ARG A 209 -2.17 -9.11 -10.01
C ARG A 209 -1.31 -9.96 -10.93
N GLY A 210 -0.07 -9.58 -11.18
CA GLY A 210 0.91 -10.38 -11.91
C GLY A 210 1.24 -11.71 -11.22
N VAL A 211 1.36 -11.71 -9.88
CA VAL A 211 1.53 -12.93 -9.09
C VAL A 211 0.29 -13.83 -9.19
N ASP A 212 -0.90 -13.26 -9.05
CA ASP A 212 -2.16 -14.00 -9.19
C ASP A 212 -2.29 -14.62 -10.60
N ALA A 213 -1.91 -13.87 -11.64
CA ALA A 213 -1.91 -14.35 -13.01
C ALA A 213 -0.89 -15.49 -13.23
N ALA A 214 0.28 -15.42 -12.59
CA ALA A 214 1.28 -16.50 -12.65
C ALA A 214 0.78 -17.77 -11.94
N LEU A 215 0.14 -17.64 -10.77
CA LEU A 215 -0.49 -18.75 -10.06
C LEU A 215 -1.66 -19.35 -10.85
N ALA A 216 -2.49 -18.51 -11.48
CA ALA A 216 -3.56 -18.96 -12.36
C ALA A 216 -3.02 -19.67 -13.62
N SER A 217 -1.88 -19.23 -14.15
CA SER A 217 -1.20 -19.93 -15.25
C SER A 217 -0.69 -21.30 -14.81
N GLN A 218 -0.21 -21.44 -13.58
CA GLN A 218 0.17 -22.74 -13.00
C GLN A 218 -1.06 -23.65 -12.85
N MET A 219 -2.17 -23.12 -12.33
CA MET A 219 -3.43 -23.87 -12.26
C MET A 219 -3.93 -24.31 -13.64
N ARG A 220 -3.76 -23.48 -14.67
CA ARG A 220 -4.11 -23.84 -16.06
C ARG A 220 -3.30 -25.02 -16.58
N LEU A 221 -2.00 -25.08 -16.26
CA LEU A 221 -1.16 -26.23 -16.60
C LEU A 221 -1.58 -27.48 -15.83
N LEU A 222 -1.97 -27.35 -14.55
CA LEU A 222 -2.52 -28.46 -13.79
C LEU A 222 -3.88 -28.93 -14.33
N GLY A 223 -4.68 -28.01 -14.87
CA GLY A 223 -5.96 -28.33 -15.51
C GLY A 223 -5.82 -29.17 -16.77
N ALA A 224 -4.64 -29.24 -17.39
CA ALA A 224 -4.38 -30.19 -18.48
C ALA A 224 -4.45 -31.66 -18.02
N TYR A 225 -4.32 -31.94 -16.71
CA TYR A 225 -4.45 -33.27 -16.12
C TYR A 225 -5.87 -33.56 -15.57
N ASP A 226 -6.77 -32.58 -15.62
CA ASP A 226 -8.15 -32.76 -15.18
C ASP A 226 -8.91 -33.68 -16.16
N PRO A 227 -9.84 -34.51 -15.66
CA PRO A 227 -10.65 -35.34 -16.53
C PRO A 227 -11.56 -34.46 -17.40
N SER A 228 -11.54 -34.70 -18.71
CA SER A 228 -12.39 -34.01 -19.69
C SER A 228 -13.50 -34.93 -20.19
N LEU A 229 -14.74 -34.44 -20.17
CA LEU A 229 -15.90 -35.09 -20.77
C LEU A 229 -16.24 -34.38 -22.08
N ALA A 230 -16.12 -35.09 -23.20
CA ALA A 230 -16.53 -34.61 -24.50
C ALA A 230 -17.74 -35.41 -24.99
N ALA A 231 -18.78 -34.73 -25.46
CA ALA A 231 -19.92 -35.37 -26.10
C ALA A 231 -20.14 -34.76 -27.48
N SER A 232 -20.38 -35.60 -28.47
CA SER A 232 -20.67 -35.14 -29.83
C SER A 232 -21.86 -35.89 -30.40
N VAL A 233 -22.71 -35.17 -31.13
CA VAL A 233 -23.82 -35.76 -31.88
C VAL A 233 -23.69 -35.26 -33.31
N LYS A 234 -23.71 -36.19 -34.26
CA LYS A 234 -23.50 -35.91 -35.67
C LYS A 234 -24.50 -36.70 -36.50
N ARG A 235 -25.25 -36.00 -37.36
CA ARG A 235 -26.04 -36.57 -38.44
C ARG A 235 -25.29 -36.40 -39.76
N LEU A 236 -25.08 -37.49 -40.48
CA LEU A 236 -24.47 -37.51 -41.80
C LEU A 236 -25.47 -38.10 -42.79
N ASP A 237 -25.89 -37.31 -43.77
CA ASP A 237 -26.71 -37.76 -44.90
C ASP A 237 -25.80 -37.79 -46.13
N ALA A 238 -25.38 -38.98 -46.51
CA ALA A 238 -24.44 -39.19 -47.60
C ALA A 238 -25.14 -39.89 -48.77
N LYS A 239 -25.04 -39.30 -49.96
CA LYS A 239 -25.41 -39.95 -51.22
C LYS A 239 -24.13 -40.32 -51.96
N THR A 240 -23.87 -41.62 -52.05
CA THR A 240 -22.67 -42.17 -52.67
C THR A 240 -23.05 -43.03 -53.87
N PRO A 241 -22.35 -42.93 -55.02
CA PRO A 241 -22.62 -43.79 -56.17
C PRO A 241 -22.45 -45.27 -55.78
N PRO A 242 -23.45 -46.14 -56.02
CA PRO A 242 -23.35 -47.56 -55.68
C PRO A 242 -22.32 -48.25 -56.58
N THR A 243 -21.49 -49.14 -56.01
CA THR A 243 -20.48 -49.90 -56.77
C THR A 243 -20.98 -51.28 -57.23
N PHE A 244 -22.17 -51.70 -56.76
CA PHE A 244 -22.86 -52.93 -57.19
C PHE A 244 -24.36 -52.67 -57.38
N ILE A 245 -25.02 -53.48 -58.21
CA ILE A 245 -26.45 -53.33 -58.60
C ILE A 245 -27.41 -53.43 -57.38
N PHE A 246 -26.99 -54.08 -56.30
CA PHE A 246 -27.78 -54.27 -55.07
C PHE A 246 -27.31 -53.39 -53.89
N GLN A 247 -26.52 -52.35 -54.15
CA GLN A 247 -25.94 -51.49 -53.12
C GLN A 247 -26.68 -50.15 -53.01
N THR A 248 -26.64 -49.55 -51.81
CA THR A 248 -27.37 -48.33 -51.45
C THR A 248 -26.81 -47.09 -52.16
N ALA A 249 -27.70 -46.14 -52.49
CA ALA A 249 -27.34 -44.83 -53.05
C ALA A 249 -27.35 -43.71 -52.00
N ARG A 250 -28.04 -43.92 -50.86
CA ARG A 250 -28.12 -42.97 -49.75
C ARG A 250 -28.03 -43.72 -48.43
N THR A 251 -27.20 -43.20 -47.55
CA THR A 251 -27.02 -43.67 -46.17
C THR A 251 -27.15 -42.48 -45.23
N VAL A 252 -28.06 -42.61 -44.25
CA VAL A 252 -28.24 -41.63 -43.19
C VAL A 252 -27.71 -42.22 -41.89
N THR A 253 -26.65 -41.61 -41.35
CA THR A 253 -26.04 -42.02 -40.08
C THR A 253 -26.29 -40.96 -39.01
N ASP A 254 -27.03 -41.32 -37.97
CA ASP A 254 -27.16 -40.56 -36.73
C ASP A 254 -26.20 -41.16 -35.70
N SER A 255 -25.15 -40.44 -35.34
CA SER A 255 -24.11 -40.90 -34.39
C SER A 255 -24.04 -39.99 -33.18
N GLY A 256 -23.85 -40.60 -32.01
CA GLY A 256 -23.55 -39.93 -30.75
C GLY A 256 -22.33 -40.58 -30.12
N SER A 257 -21.43 -39.78 -29.58
CA SER A 257 -20.31 -40.25 -28.78
C SER A 257 -20.19 -39.44 -27.50
N ALA A 258 -19.78 -40.10 -26.43
CA ALA A 258 -19.40 -39.49 -25.17
C ALA A 258 -18.06 -40.09 -24.74
N SER A 259 -17.03 -39.27 -24.52
CA SER A 259 -15.72 -39.72 -24.09
C SER A 259 -15.27 -39.01 -22.82
N LEU A 260 -14.73 -39.77 -21.88
CA LEU A 260 -14.06 -39.31 -20.68
C LEU A 260 -12.56 -39.55 -20.86
N ALA A 261 -11.77 -38.49 -20.94
CA ALA A 261 -10.33 -38.55 -21.13
C ALA A 261 -9.60 -37.98 -19.91
N LYS A 262 -8.49 -38.62 -19.51
CA LYS A 262 -7.61 -38.15 -18.44
C LYS A 262 -6.15 -38.31 -18.84
N HIS A 263 -5.40 -37.23 -18.75
CA HIS A 263 -3.95 -37.21 -18.90
C HIS A 263 -3.30 -37.30 -17.51
N PHE A 264 -2.35 -38.22 -17.32
CA PHE A 264 -1.65 -38.40 -16.06
C PHE A 264 -0.28 -37.72 -16.07
N SER A 265 0.20 -37.27 -14.91
CA SER A 265 1.52 -36.64 -14.74
C SER A 265 2.73 -37.56 -15.02
N LEU A 266 2.48 -38.86 -15.25
CA LEU A 266 3.47 -39.84 -15.70
C LEU A 266 3.56 -39.93 -17.24
N GLY A 267 2.76 -39.14 -17.96
CA GLY A 267 2.64 -39.15 -19.42
C GLY A 267 1.62 -40.15 -19.96
N THR A 268 0.93 -40.91 -19.11
CA THR A 268 -0.11 -41.87 -19.53
C THR A 268 -1.38 -41.13 -19.95
N ASP A 269 -1.98 -41.51 -21.07
CA ASP A 269 -3.32 -41.09 -21.48
C ASP A 269 -4.31 -42.24 -21.27
N ALA A 270 -5.42 -41.99 -20.59
CA ALA A 270 -6.54 -42.91 -20.52
C ALA A 270 -7.80 -42.27 -21.09
N THR A 271 -8.45 -42.95 -22.03
CA THR A 271 -9.71 -42.49 -22.62
C THR A 271 -10.75 -43.60 -22.56
N LEU A 272 -11.93 -43.27 -22.04
CA LEU A 272 -13.11 -44.14 -22.03
C LEU A 272 -14.15 -43.51 -22.95
N ALA A 273 -14.50 -44.15 -24.05
CA ALA A 273 -15.44 -43.65 -25.04
C ALA A 273 -16.66 -44.58 -25.16
N ALA A 274 -17.85 -44.01 -25.05
CA ALA A 274 -19.11 -44.65 -25.39
C ALA A 274 -19.58 -44.09 -26.74
N ASN A 275 -19.86 -44.98 -27.69
CA ASN A 275 -20.26 -44.63 -29.05
C ASN A 275 -21.61 -45.28 -29.36
N VAL A 276 -22.50 -44.55 -30.02
CA VAL A 276 -23.81 -45.03 -30.45
C VAL A 276 -24.03 -44.52 -31.87
N ALA A 277 -24.45 -45.39 -32.77
CA ALA A 277 -24.79 -45.00 -34.14
C ALA A 277 -26.06 -45.71 -34.59
N LYS A 278 -26.92 -44.98 -35.27
CA LYS A 278 -28.05 -45.48 -36.03
C LYS A 278 -27.78 -45.21 -37.49
N GLU A 279 -27.77 -46.25 -38.30
CA GLU A 279 -27.51 -46.18 -39.74
C GLU A 279 -28.75 -46.68 -40.48
N ASN A 280 -29.30 -45.81 -41.32
CA ASN A 280 -30.45 -46.09 -42.16
C ASN A 280 -30.01 -46.07 -43.62
N ASP A 281 -30.37 -47.13 -44.32
CA ASP A 281 -30.03 -47.33 -45.72
C ASP A 281 -31.30 -47.39 -46.56
N ASP A 282 -31.37 -46.64 -47.67
CA ASP A 282 -32.60 -46.55 -48.49
C ASP A 282 -32.95 -47.91 -49.18
N VAL A 283 -31.98 -48.80 -49.40
CA VAL A 283 -32.20 -50.16 -49.94
C VAL A 283 -31.27 -51.15 -49.24
N SER A 284 -31.75 -51.86 -48.23
CA SER A 284 -30.96 -52.89 -47.56
C SER A 284 -30.95 -54.20 -48.35
N SER A 285 -29.81 -54.88 -48.43
CA SER A 285 -29.80 -56.30 -48.80
C SER A 285 -30.72 -57.08 -47.86
N THR A 286 -31.39 -58.13 -48.34
CA THR A 286 -32.28 -58.99 -47.54
C THR A 286 -31.61 -59.64 -46.32
N PHE A 287 -30.28 -59.56 -46.23
CA PHE A 287 -29.46 -60.21 -45.20
C PHE A 287 -28.85 -59.22 -44.18
N SER A 288 -29.15 -57.92 -44.29
CA SER A 288 -28.61 -56.88 -43.41
C SER A 288 -29.68 -56.26 -42.53
N PHE A 289 -29.34 -55.96 -41.27
CA PHE A 289 -30.20 -55.14 -40.40
C PHE A 289 -30.39 -53.75 -41.03
N ASN A 290 -31.60 -53.21 -40.97
CA ASN A 290 -31.92 -51.84 -41.39
C ASN A 290 -33.22 -51.41 -40.70
N PRO A 291 -33.22 -50.42 -39.80
CA PRO A 291 -32.09 -49.60 -39.35
C PRO A 291 -31.04 -50.41 -38.57
N ARG A 292 -29.76 -50.05 -38.68
CA ARG A 292 -28.66 -50.65 -37.90
C ARG A 292 -28.37 -49.80 -36.68
N HIS A 293 -28.46 -50.40 -35.50
CA HIS A 293 -28.08 -49.78 -34.24
C HIS A 293 -26.76 -50.38 -33.75
N ARG A 294 -25.71 -49.57 -33.74
CA ARG A 294 -24.39 -49.90 -33.20
C ARG A 294 -24.18 -49.19 -31.88
N SER A 295 -23.71 -49.92 -30.88
CA SER A 295 -23.29 -49.34 -29.60
C SER A 295 -21.89 -49.86 -29.28
N GLY A 296 -21.05 -49.03 -28.67
CA GLY A 296 -19.65 -49.35 -28.39
C GLY A 296 -19.21 -48.73 -27.07
N LEU A 297 -18.40 -49.44 -26.30
CA LEU A 297 -17.69 -48.91 -25.14
C LEU A 297 -16.22 -49.27 -25.30
N ASP A 298 -15.35 -48.28 -25.37
CA ASP A 298 -13.92 -48.44 -25.66
C ASP A 298 -13.08 -47.76 -24.58
N LEU A 299 -12.25 -48.52 -23.88
CA LEU A 299 -11.20 -48.03 -23.00
C LEU A 299 -9.86 -48.11 -23.74
N THR A 300 -9.23 -46.97 -23.97
CA THR A 300 -7.88 -46.89 -24.57
C THR A 300 -6.90 -46.33 -23.54
N LEU A 301 -5.76 -46.99 -23.40
CA LEU A 301 -4.64 -46.55 -22.58
C LEU A 301 -3.40 -46.40 -23.47
N ARG A 302 -2.76 -45.23 -23.43
CA ARG A 302 -1.54 -44.93 -24.20
C ARG A 302 -0.44 -44.50 -23.23
N GLN A 303 0.69 -45.21 -23.27
CA GLN A 303 1.85 -44.95 -22.42
C GLN A 303 3.08 -44.67 -23.30
N PRO A 304 3.64 -43.45 -23.31
CA PRO A 304 4.94 -43.20 -23.93
C PRO A 304 6.04 -43.95 -23.17
N LEU A 305 6.93 -44.62 -23.93
CA LEU A 305 8.02 -45.45 -23.40
C LEU A 305 9.42 -44.86 -23.61
N LEU A 306 9.61 -43.97 -24.59
CA LEU A 306 10.90 -43.33 -24.88
C LEU A 306 10.79 -41.80 -24.78
N ARG A 307 10.47 -41.12 -25.88
CA ARG A 307 10.22 -39.67 -25.88
C ARG A 307 8.96 -39.36 -25.06
N GLY A 308 9.11 -38.59 -23.98
CA GLY A 308 8.03 -38.30 -23.02
C GLY A 308 7.87 -39.35 -21.91
N MET A 309 8.80 -40.29 -21.77
CA MET A 309 8.80 -41.26 -20.67
C MET A 309 8.78 -40.54 -19.31
N ILE A 310 7.95 -41.00 -18.37
CA ILE A 310 7.79 -40.41 -17.03
C ILE A 310 7.22 -38.96 -17.07
N GLY A 311 6.76 -38.48 -18.23
CA GLY A 311 6.23 -37.13 -18.38
C GLY A 311 7.32 -36.06 -18.32
N THR A 312 8.48 -36.28 -18.93
CA THR A 312 9.60 -35.33 -18.92
C THR A 312 9.25 -33.92 -19.41
N PRO A 313 8.59 -33.71 -20.56
CA PRO A 313 8.21 -32.36 -20.99
C PRO A 313 7.08 -31.77 -20.13
N GLU A 314 6.14 -32.59 -19.68
CA GLU A 314 5.04 -32.19 -18.80
C GLU A 314 5.54 -31.68 -17.44
N ARG A 315 6.51 -32.37 -16.83
CA ARG A 315 7.15 -31.97 -15.57
C ARG A 315 8.05 -30.76 -15.74
N ALA A 316 8.79 -30.67 -16.84
CA ALA A 316 9.61 -29.50 -17.14
C ALA A 316 8.74 -28.25 -17.31
N ALA A 317 7.58 -28.36 -17.98
CA ALA A 317 6.61 -27.29 -18.08
C ALA A 317 6.04 -26.88 -16.71
N LEU A 318 5.79 -27.84 -15.81
CA LEU A 318 5.35 -27.55 -14.45
C LEU A 318 6.43 -26.80 -13.65
N ARG A 319 7.68 -27.27 -13.67
CA ARG A 319 8.82 -26.57 -13.02
C ARG A 319 9.07 -25.19 -13.61
N ALA A 320 9.00 -25.05 -14.94
CA ALA A 320 9.08 -23.76 -15.61
C ALA A 320 8.00 -22.79 -15.11
N SER A 321 6.78 -23.27 -14.87
CA SER A 321 5.71 -22.48 -14.27
C SER A 321 5.97 -22.10 -12.80
N GLU A 322 6.59 -22.98 -12.01
CA GLU A 322 7.00 -22.66 -10.63
C GLU A 322 8.05 -21.54 -10.61
N TYR A 323 9.05 -21.61 -11.50
CA TYR A 323 10.03 -20.55 -11.66
C TYR A 323 9.42 -19.24 -12.20
N ALA A 324 8.42 -19.33 -13.08
CA ALA A 324 7.65 -18.16 -13.51
C ALA A 324 6.91 -17.50 -12.35
N ALA A 325 6.27 -18.29 -11.46
CA ALA A 325 5.64 -17.78 -10.25
C ALA A 325 6.66 -17.18 -9.27
N ALA A 326 7.83 -17.81 -9.10
CA ALA A 326 8.91 -17.26 -8.30
C ALA A 326 9.43 -15.92 -8.86
N SER A 327 9.57 -15.81 -10.19
CA SER A 327 9.93 -14.55 -10.86
C SER A 327 8.87 -13.48 -10.65
N ALA A 328 7.58 -13.81 -10.70
CA ALA A 328 6.49 -12.87 -10.44
C ALA A 328 6.51 -12.36 -9.00
N ARG A 329 6.77 -13.22 -8.01
CA ARG A 329 6.93 -12.82 -6.60
C ARG A 329 8.13 -11.89 -6.41
N ALA A 330 9.25 -12.19 -7.06
CA ALA A 330 10.41 -11.31 -7.05
C ALA A 330 10.11 -9.96 -7.73
N ALA A 331 9.32 -9.94 -8.81
CA ALA A 331 8.87 -8.70 -9.43
C ALA A 331 7.96 -7.86 -8.50
N LEU A 332 7.10 -8.50 -7.69
CA LEU A 332 6.33 -7.82 -6.65
C LEU A 332 7.22 -7.19 -5.57
N HIS A 333 8.21 -7.92 -5.08
CA HIS A 333 9.19 -7.35 -4.14
C HIS A 333 9.92 -6.16 -4.75
N ARG A 334 10.33 -6.24 -6.02
CA ARG A 334 10.96 -5.13 -6.73
C ARG A 334 10.03 -3.92 -6.85
N ALA A 335 8.76 -4.13 -7.21
CA ALA A 335 7.78 -3.06 -7.31
C ALA A 335 7.54 -2.38 -5.95
N ALA A 336 7.49 -3.15 -4.87
CA ALA A 336 7.37 -2.62 -3.50
C ALA A 336 8.61 -1.81 -3.09
N GLU A 337 9.82 -2.30 -3.38
CA GLU A 337 11.07 -1.58 -3.12
C GLU A 337 11.16 -0.27 -3.92
N THR A 338 10.76 -0.27 -5.20
CA THR A 338 10.73 0.94 -6.02
C THR A 338 9.72 1.95 -5.49
N ALA A 339 8.49 1.53 -5.20
CA ALA A 339 7.47 2.40 -4.62
C ALA A 339 7.90 2.98 -3.25
N ALA A 340 8.55 2.16 -2.41
CA ALA A 340 9.09 2.61 -1.13
C ALA A 340 10.23 3.64 -1.31
N ALA A 341 11.12 3.43 -2.28
CA ALA A 341 12.20 4.38 -2.58
C ALA A 341 11.65 5.73 -3.09
N GLU A 342 10.64 5.70 -3.96
CA GLU A 342 9.96 6.88 -4.47
C GLU A 342 9.24 7.66 -3.37
N ALA A 343 8.47 6.96 -2.52
CA ALA A 343 7.79 7.55 -1.37
C ALA A 343 8.78 8.19 -0.37
N ALA A 344 9.81 7.44 0.02
CA ALA A 344 10.82 7.92 0.95
C ALA A 344 11.63 9.10 0.36
N GLY A 345 11.93 9.08 -0.95
CA GLY A 345 12.55 10.21 -1.64
C GLY A 345 11.64 11.44 -1.71
N GLY A 346 10.34 11.25 -1.95
CA GLY A 346 9.33 12.30 -1.88
C GLY A 346 9.23 12.92 -0.49
N TYR A 347 9.25 12.11 0.55
CA TYR A 347 9.24 12.53 1.95
C TYR A 347 10.39 13.50 2.28
N TRP A 348 11.64 13.14 1.93
CA TRP A 348 12.79 14.02 2.22
C TRP A 348 12.84 15.27 1.34
N ARG A 349 12.27 15.24 0.12
CA ARG A 349 12.07 16.44 -0.70
C ARG A 349 11.09 17.41 -0.04
N LEU A 350 9.98 16.90 0.48
CA LEU A 350 9.02 17.68 1.25
C LEU A 350 9.63 18.25 2.54
N TRP A 351 10.39 17.44 3.28
CA TRP A 351 11.11 17.88 4.47
C TRP A 351 12.03 19.08 4.17
N ARG A 352 12.84 18.98 3.09
CA ARG A 352 13.73 20.06 2.67
C ARG A 352 12.96 21.32 2.33
N ALA A 353 11.88 21.21 1.54
CA ALA A 353 11.07 22.35 1.13
C ALA A 353 10.46 23.07 2.34
N ARG A 354 9.92 22.33 3.32
CA ARG A 354 9.42 22.92 4.57
C ARG A 354 10.49 23.61 5.41
N LYS A 355 11.66 22.99 5.55
CA LYS A 355 12.77 23.60 6.30
C LYS A 355 13.33 24.82 5.58
N ALA A 356 13.32 24.84 4.25
CA ALA A 356 13.70 26.01 3.46
C ALA A 356 12.78 27.21 3.76
N VAL A 357 11.46 27.02 3.81
CA VAL A 357 10.51 28.09 4.19
C VAL A 357 10.88 28.71 5.55
N ALA A 358 11.23 27.88 6.54
CA ALA A 358 11.63 28.38 7.86
C ALA A 358 12.94 29.19 7.82
N VAL A 359 13.92 28.76 7.01
CA VAL A 359 15.18 29.49 6.83
C VAL A 359 14.97 30.82 6.11
N TYR A 360 14.20 30.84 5.02
CA TYR A 360 13.90 32.08 4.30
C TYR A 360 13.05 33.04 5.14
N ARG A 361 12.09 32.53 5.93
CA ARG A 361 11.30 33.37 6.85
C ARG A 361 12.18 34.05 7.89
N ARG A 362 13.10 33.30 8.50
CA ARG A 362 14.10 33.86 9.42
C ARG A 362 14.99 34.89 8.74
N SER A 363 15.41 34.65 7.50
CA SER A 363 16.19 35.62 6.71
C SER A 363 15.41 36.93 6.48
N ALA A 364 14.11 36.84 6.16
CA ALA A 364 13.25 38.02 5.99
C ALA A 364 13.04 38.80 7.31
N GLU A 365 12.97 38.10 8.45
CA GLU A 365 12.95 38.72 9.78
C GLU A 365 14.27 39.47 10.05
N GLU A 366 15.42 38.86 9.78
CA GLU A 366 16.75 39.49 9.92
C GLU A 366 16.92 40.71 8.99
N ALA A 367 16.40 40.66 7.76
CA ALA A 367 16.37 41.78 6.82
C ALA A 367 15.45 42.92 7.29
N ARG A 368 14.32 42.58 7.94
CA ARG A 368 13.41 43.56 8.54
C ARG A 368 14.07 44.29 9.71
N GLU A 369 14.73 43.55 10.60
CA GLU A 369 15.52 44.14 11.70
C GLU A 369 16.64 45.04 11.18
N PHE A 370 17.29 44.65 10.08
CA PHE A 370 18.29 45.49 9.42
C PHE A 370 17.69 46.80 8.93
N LEU A 371 16.57 46.78 8.21
CA LEU A 371 15.88 47.98 7.74
C LEU A 371 15.47 48.91 8.90
N GLU A 372 14.95 48.34 10.00
CA GLU A 372 14.60 49.12 11.19
C GLU A 372 15.83 49.79 11.81
N THR A 373 16.95 49.08 11.86
CA THR A 373 18.23 49.61 12.36
C THR A 373 18.73 50.75 11.47
N THR A 374 18.73 50.57 10.14
CA THR A 374 19.15 51.59 9.17
C THR A 374 18.24 52.82 9.22
N ARG A 375 16.93 52.65 9.37
CA ARG A 375 15.99 53.76 9.57
C ARG A 375 16.27 54.56 10.84
N ARG A 376 16.67 53.88 11.93
CA ARG A 376 17.10 54.55 13.18
C ARG A 376 18.40 55.33 12.99
N LEU A 377 19.38 54.77 12.27
CA LEU A 377 20.64 55.44 11.95
C LEU A 377 20.42 56.67 11.06
N ARG A 378 19.54 56.57 10.06
CA ARG A 378 19.18 57.70 9.18
C ARG A 378 18.53 58.84 9.96
N LYS A 379 17.64 58.54 10.93
CA LYS A 379 17.07 59.58 11.81
C LYS A 379 18.11 60.34 12.63
N ARG A 380 19.28 59.73 12.87
CA ARG A 380 20.45 60.35 13.51
C ARG A 380 21.43 60.99 12.53
N PHE A 381 21.11 61.01 11.23
CA PHE A 381 22.00 61.43 10.14
C PHE A 381 23.30 60.61 10.03
N GLU A 382 23.29 59.37 10.52
CA GLU A 382 24.42 58.42 10.50
C GLU A 382 24.35 57.42 9.34
N ALA A 383 23.29 57.48 8.51
CA ALA A 383 23.11 56.64 7.33
C ALA A 383 22.46 57.42 6.19
N GLU A 384 22.80 57.07 4.95
CA GLU A 384 22.34 57.73 3.73
C GLU A 384 20.98 57.17 3.25
N ARG A 385 20.34 57.86 2.29
CA ARG A 385 19.06 57.41 1.73
C ARG A 385 19.22 56.14 0.89
N ASP A 386 20.36 55.96 0.25
CA ASP A 386 20.65 54.78 -0.57
C ASP A 386 20.76 53.51 0.29
N ASP A 387 21.35 53.60 1.49
CA ASP A 387 21.42 52.51 2.47
C ASP A 387 20.02 52.02 2.88
N GLU A 388 19.09 52.95 3.11
CA GLU A 388 17.71 52.59 3.42
C GLU A 388 17.02 51.92 2.24
N LEU A 389 17.18 52.45 1.02
CA LEU A 389 16.59 51.86 -0.18
C LEU A 389 17.15 50.46 -0.47
N ARG A 390 18.45 50.24 -0.24
CA ARG A 390 19.09 48.92 -0.36
C ARG A 390 18.54 47.93 0.66
N ALA A 391 18.38 48.35 1.91
CA ALA A 391 17.79 47.50 2.96
C ALA A 391 16.31 47.18 2.69
N GLU A 392 15.56 48.13 2.14
CA GLU A 392 14.17 47.92 1.73
C GLU A 392 14.06 46.97 0.54
N ALA A 393 14.93 47.13 -0.47
CA ALA A 393 15.01 46.21 -1.61
C ALA A 393 15.37 44.77 -1.18
N ASP A 394 16.32 44.61 -0.24
CA ASP A 394 16.70 43.31 0.30
C ASP A 394 15.52 42.64 1.05
N LEU A 395 14.80 43.39 1.90
CA LEU A 395 13.61 42.87 2.58
C LEU A 395 12.55 42.37 1.58
N LEU A 396 12.28 43.15 0.53
CA LEU A 396 11.32 42.75 -0.51
C LEU A 396 11.79 41.50 -1.26
N ALA A 397 13.08 41.39 -1.58
CA ALA A 397 13.65 40.19 -2.19
C ALA A 397 13.50 38.96 -1.28
N LYS A 398 13.76 39.10 0.03
CA LYS A 398 13.56 38.00 1.00
C LYS A 398 12.10 37.62 1.20
N GLN A 399 11.17 38.57 1.10
CA GLN A 399 9.74 38.26 1.11
C GLN A 399 9.31 37.44 -0.11
N LEU A 400 9.86 37.75 -1.29
CA LEU A 400 9.61 36.96 -2.49
C LEU A 400 10.17 35.52 -2.35
N GLU A 401 11.41 35.38 -1.86
CA GLU A 401 12.01 34.05 -1.58
C GLU A 401 11.15 33.20 -0.63
N VAL A 402 10.50 33.81 0.36
CA VAL A 402 9.57 33.11 1.27
C VAL A 402 8.30 32.63 0.56
N LEU A 403 7.77 33.44 -0.37
CA LEU A 403 6.59 33.07 -1.15
C LEU A 403 6.91 31.89 -2.09
N ASP A 404 8.01 31.98 -2.84
CA ASP A 404 8.46 30.94 -3.78
C ASP A 404 8.76 29.61 -3.06
N ALA A 405 9.41 29.70 -1.89
CA ALA A 405 9.67 28.53 -1.06
C ALA A 405 8.37 27.92 -0.50
N GLY A 406 7.40 28.77 -0.17
CA GLY A 406 6.07 28.35 0.30
C GLY A 406 5.29 27.60 -0.76
N GLU A 407 5.24 28.13 -1.98
CA GLU A 407 4.64 27.48 -3.15
C GLU A 407 5.33 26.13 -3.42
N SER A 408 6.66 26.12 -3.47
CA SER A 408 7.45 24.89 -3.65
C SER A 408 7.15 23.82 -2.59
N ALA A 409 6.88 24.21 -1.35
CA ALA A 409 6.56 23.27 -0.28
C ALA A 409 5.17 22.64 -0.44
N VAL A 410 4.19 23.43 -0.91
CA VAL A 410 2.84 22.94 -1.23
C VAL A 410 2.89 21.98 -2.42
N GLU A 411 3.61 22.34 -3.49
CA GLU A 411 3.78 21.46 -4.65
C GLU A 411 4.34 20.09 -4.27
N ARG A 412 5.42 20.05 -3.46
CA ARG A 412 6.01 18.77 -3.02
C ARG A 412 5.07 17.97 -2.12
N ALA A 413 4.19 18.64 -1.37
CA ALA A 413 3.19 17.97 -0.55
C ALA A 413 2.10 17.31 -1.42
N VAL A 414 1.65 18.00 -2.46
CA VAL A 414 0.70 17.48 -3.45
C VAL A 414 1.29 16.29 -4.20
N GLU A 415 2.53 16.40 -4.70
CA GLU A 415 3.23 15.29 -5.38
C GLU A 415 3.31 14.03 -4.50
N LEU A 416 3.63 14.21 -3.21
CA LEU A 416 3.69 13.10 -2.25
C LEU A 416 2.29 12.53 -1.95
N ALA A 417 1.28 13.39 -1.85
CA ALA A 417 -0.10 12.99 -1.63
C ALA A 417 -0.66 12.16 -2.79
N GLU A 418 -0.39 12.57 -4.04
CA GLU A 418 -0.76 11.81 -5.24
C GLU A 418 -0.09 10.44 -5.26
N ALA A 419 1.21 10.37 -4.91
CA ALA A 419 1.93 9.09 -4.84
C ALA A 419 1.43 8.18 -3.70
N ALA A 420 1.05 8.76 -2.55
CA ALA A 420 0.62 8.02 -1.36
C ALA A 420 -0.89 7.76 -1.27
N GLY A 421 -1.71 8.37 -2.14
CA GLY A 421 -3.17 8.29 -2.07
C GLY A 421 -3.79 9.03 -0.88
N GLY A 422 -3.11 10.06 -0.37
CA GLY A 422 -3.50 10.82 0.82
C GLY A 422 -4.10 12.19 0.52
N ASP A 423 -4.66 12.84 1.55
CA ASP A 423 -5.11 14.24 1.48
C ASP A 423 -3.88 15.19 1.61
N PRO A 424 -3.61 16.07 0.62
CA PRO A 424 -2.50 17.03 0.68
C PRO A 424 -2.50 17.88 1.96
N SER A 425 -3.67 18.29 2.45
CA SER A 425 -3.78 19.16 3.64
C SER A 425 -3.34 18.44 4.92
N ARG A 426 -3.59 17.13 5.04
CA ARG A 426 -3.09 16.34 6.18
C ARG A 426 -1.57 16.22 6.15
N ILE A 427 -1.00 16.04 4.95
CA ILE A 427 0.44 15.93 4.76
C ILE A 427 1.11 17.27 5.10
N GLU A 428 0.55 18.39 4.63
CA GLU A 428 0.98 19.77 4.90
C GLU A 428 1.21 20.07 6.40
N GLU A 429 0.32 19.62 7.26
CA GLU A 429 0.35 19.90 8.70
C GLU A 429 1.17 18.88 9.52
N ALA A 430 1.59 17.77 8.90
CA ALA A 430 2.29 16.69 9.61
C ALA A 430 3.68 17.10 10.13
N ALA A 431 3.98 16.72 11.38
CA ALA A 431 5.32 16.87 11.95
C ALA A 431 6.27 15.81 11.35
N LEU A 432 7.29 16.26 10.62
CA LEU A 432 8.26 15.39 9.95
C LEU A 432 9.43 15.03 10.87
N GLU A 433 9.95 13.82 10.69
CA GLU A 433 11.15 13.30 11.34
C GLU A 433 12.41 14.07 10.90
N SER A 434 13.40 14.16 11.78
CA SER A 434 14.70 14.74 11.44
C SER A 434 15.59 13.74 10.71
N PRO A 435 16.44 14.18 9.78
CA PRO A 435 17.40 13.30 9.11
C PRO A 435 18.32 12.62 10.13
N PRO A 436 18.61 11.31 9.95
CA PRO A 436 19.52 10.59 10.81
C PRO A 436 20.96 11.12 10.70
N GLU A 437 21.77 10.86 11.71
CA GLU A 437 23.18 11.29 11.69
C GLU A 437 24.00 10.58 10.60
N PRO A 438 25.04 11.27 10.06
CA PRO A 438 25.91 10.69 9.05
C PRO A 438 26.77 9.56 9.62
N GLU A 439 26.35 8.32 9.38
CA GLU A 439 27.11 7.11 9.70
C GLU A 439 28.05 6.71 8.56
N ASN A 440 29.16 6.04 8.90
CA ASN A 440 30.05 5.47 7.90
C ASN A 440 29.42 4.21 7.27
N PRO A 441 29.36 4.10 5.94
CA PRO A 441 28.93 2.87 5.30
C PRO A 441 29.91 1.74 5.65
N GLY A 442 29.37 0.55 5.94
CA GLY A 442 30.16 -0.65 6.25
C GLY A 442 31.05 -1.10 5.08
N GLU A 443 31.76 -2.21 5.26
CA GLU A 443 32.70 -2.72 4.26
C GLU A 443 32.00 -3.04 2.92
N ILE A 444 32.48 -2.45 1.81
CA ILE A 444 31.89 -2.56 0.47
C ILE A 444 31.72 -4.03 0.06
N SER A 445 32.71 -4.87 0.38
CA SER A 445 32.72 -6.31 0.12
C SER A 445 31.49 -7.01 0.68
N ALA A 446 31.15 -6.72 1.94
CA ALA A 446 30.04 -7.33 2.65
C ALA A 446 28.69 -6.85 2.10
N VAL A 447 28.58 -5.56 1.75
CA VAL A 447 27.36 -4.99 1.18
C VAL A 447 27.07 -5.56 -0.22
N ILE A 448 28.09 -5.80 -1.05
CA ILE A 448 27.91 -6.45 -2.35
C ILE A 448 27.38 -7.89 -2.18
N ALA A 449 27.92 -8.64 -1.22
CA ALA A 449 27.47 -10.01 -0.95
C ALA A 449 26.00 -10.04 -0.46
N SER A 450 25.64 -9.13 0.45
CA SER A 450 24.26 -8.91 0.90
C SER A 450 23.34 -8.58 -0.27
N ALA A 451 23.75 -7.65 -1.14
CA ALA A 451 22.96 -7.21 -2.29
C ALA A 451 22.68 -8.33 -3.29
N LEU A 452 23.66 -9.20 -3.57
CA LEU A 452 23.48 -10.34 -4.48
C LEU A 452 22.51 -11.40 -3.93
N ALA A 453 22.32 -11.44 -2.61
CA ALA A 453 21.41 -12.37 -1.96
C ALA A 453 19.99 -11.79 -1.79
N ALA A 454 19.87 -10.50 -1.44
CA ALA A 454 18.60 -9.87 -1.10
C ALA A 454 17.86 -9.27 -2.31
N ARG A 455 18.57 -8.84 -3.36
CA ARG A 455 17.96 -8.10 -4.47
C ARG A 455 16.91 -8.90 -5.23
N ALA A 456 15.74 -8.27 -5.35
CA ALA A 456 14.59 -8.82 -6.05
C ALA A 456 14.80 -8.95 -7.58
N ASP A 457 15.53 -8.04 -8.22
CA ASP A 457 15.84 -8.13 -9.65
C ASP A 457 16.80 -9.28 -9.97
N VAL A 458 17.75 -9.57 -9.07
CA VAL A 458 18.63 -10.74 -9.16
C VAL A 458 17.84 -12.04 -9.00
N ALA A 459 16.96 -12.09 -8.01
CA ALA A 459 16.08 -13.24 -7.79
C ALA A 459 15.16 -13.50 -9.00
N SER A 460 14.54 -12.45 -9.56
CA SER A 460 13.68 -12.55 -10.74
C SER A 460 14.47 -13.00 -11.98
N ALA A 461 15.63 -12.41 -12.25
CA ALA A 461 16.45 -12.77 -13.40
C ALA A 461 16.94 -14.23 -13.30
N ARG A 462 17.43 -14.65 -12.13
CA ARG A 462 17.86 -16.05 -11.92
C ARG A 462 16.71 -17.04 -12.01
N ALA A 463 15.51 -16.68 -11.54
CA ALA A 463 14.32 -17.51 -11.73
C ALA A 463 13.96 -17.65 -13.22
N ALA A 464 14.06 -16.57 -14.01
CA ALA A 464 13.86 -16.64 -15.46
C ALA A 464 14.93 -17.52 -16.15
N LEU A 465 16.20 -17.42 -15.76
CA LEU A 465 17.26 -18.29 -16.29
C LEU A 465 17.02 -19.77 -15.93
N ARG A 466 16.54 -20.07 -14.72
CA ARG A 466 16.16 -21.44 -14.33
C ARG A 466 14.97 -21.97 -15.12
N ARG A 467 13.96 -21.14 -15.37
CA ARG A 467 12.83 -21.49 -16.24
C ARG A 467 13.32 -21.85 -17.65
N ASP A 468 14.18 -21.01 -18.21
CA ASP A 468 14.73 -21.24 -19.55
C ASP A 468 15.58 -22.52 -19.56
N ALA A 469 16.37 -22.77 -18.51
CA ALA A 469 17.15 -24.01 -18.36
C ALA A 469 16.29 -25.28 -18.31
N GLU A 470 15.14 -25.28 -17.62
CA GLU A 470 14.21 -26.43 -17.62
C GLU A 470 13.60 -26.66 -19.01
N ALA A 471 13.25 -25.58 -19.73
CA ALA A 471 12.75 -25.68 -21.09
C ALA A 471 13.80 -26.28 -22.04
N LEU A 472 15.07 -25.87 -21.89
CA LEU A 472 16.21 -26.39 -22.64
C LEU A 472 16.46 -27.88 -22.33
N ALA A 473 16.52 -28.24 -21.04
CA ALA A 473 16.71 -29.63 -20.62
C ALA A 473 15.60 -30.56 -21.16
N SER A 474 14.36 -30.07 -21.23
CA SER A 474 13.25 -30.83 -21.83
C SER A 474 13.37 -31.01 -23.35
N ALA A 475 13.93 -30.01 -24.04
CA ALA A 475 14.17 -30.07 -25.48
C ALA A 475 15.31 -31.05 -25.80
N GLU A 476 16.40 -31.02 -25.02
CA GLU A 476 17.54 -31.95 -25.15
C GLU A 476 17.13 -33.40 -24.86
N ALA A 477 16.38 -33.64 -23.78
CA ALA A 477 15.96 -34.98 -23.38
C ALA A 477 15.10 -35.72 -24.42
N GLY A 478 14.48 -35.00 -25.36
CA GLY A 478 13.65 -35.56 -26.43
C GLY A 478 14.30 -35.54 -27.83
N ALA A 479 15.46 -34.91 -27.99
CA ALA A 479 16.11 -34.74 -29.29
C ALA A 479 16.75 -36.06 -29.76
N GLY A 480 16.49 -36.46 -31.01
CA GLY A 480 17.11 -37.64 -31.62
C GLY A 480 16.58 -39.00 -31.14
N LEU A 481 15.75 -39.06 -30.09
CA LEU A 481 15.12 -40.30 -29.63
C LEU A 481 13.86 -40.64 -30.47
N PRO A 482 13.67 -41.92 -30.84
CA PRO A 482 12.43 -42.36 -31.49
C PRO A 482 11.23 -42.20 -30.55
N ARG A 483 10.06 -41.91 -31.12
CA ARG A 483 8.79 -41.96 -30.40
C ARG A 483 8.33 -43.41 -30.34
N LEU A 484 8.32 -43.98 -29.15
CA LEU A 484 7.76 -45.31 -28.88
C LEU A 484 6.66 -45.16 -27.83
N ALA A 485 5.45 -45.63 -28.13
CA ALA A 485 4.34 -45.65 -27.18
C ALA A 485 3.64 -47.01 -27.17
N LEU A 486 3.33 -47.52 -25.97
CA LEU A 486 2.47 -48.67 -25.78
C LEU A 486 1.01 -48.22 -25.84
N LYS A 487 0.22 -48.82 -26.73
CA LYS A 487 -1.22 -48.55 -26.87
C LYS A 487 -1.98 -49.83 -26.57
N GLY A 488 -2.75 -49.83 -25.50
CA GLY A 488 -3.73 -50.87 -25.18
C GLY A 488 -5.14 -50.35 -25.44
N SER A 489 -6.01 -51.15 -26.05
CA SER A 489 -7.43 -50.85 -26.16
C SER A 489 -8.28 -52.06 -25.78
N LEU A 490 -9.36 -51.81 -25.05
CA LEU A 490 -10.37 -52.79 -24.66
C LEU A 490 -11.72 -52.24 -25.06
N GLY A 491 -12.43 -52.94 -25.94
CA GLY A 491 -13.69 -52.52 -26.51
C GLY A 491 -14.78 -53.58 -26.35
N TRP A 492 -16.02 -53.12 -26.26
CA TRP A 492 -17.21 -53.95 -26.36
C TRP A 492 -18.12 -53.34 -27.40
N ALA A 493 -18.68 -54.19 -28.27
CA ALA A 493 -19.57 -53.76 -29.33
C ALA A 493 -20.94 -54.45 -29.23
N GLY A 494 -21.97 -53.73 -29.60
CA GLY A 494 -23.32 -54.22 -29.85
C GLY A 494 -23.74 -53.83 -31.27
N LEU A 495 -24.44 -54.74 -31.96
CA LEU A 495 -25.01 -54.49 -33.28
C LEU A 495 -26.32 -55.26 -33.42
N LYS A 496 -27.43 -54.52 -33.52
CA LYS A 496 -28.79 -55.07 -33.72
C LYS A 496 -29.65 -54.13 -34.56
N ASN A 497 -30.83 -54.60 -34.93
CA ASN A 497 -31.89 -53.79 -35.57
C ASN A 497 -32.70 -52.94 -34.58
N SER A 498 -32.44 -53.07 -33.28
CA SER A 498 -33.05 -52.27 -32.21
C SER A 498 -31.98 -51.67 -31.30
N ALA A 499 -32.22 -50.43 -30.84
CA ALA A 499 -31.32 -49.74 -29.92
C ALA A 499 -31.19 -50.48 -28.58
N SER A 500 -32.31 -50.89 -27.97
CA SER A 500 -32.31 -51.56 -26.66
C SER A 500 -31.57 -52.90 -26.70
N GLU A 501 -31.73 -53.64 -27.78
CA GLU A 501 -31.03 -54.91 -27.97
C GLU A 501 -29.52 -54.69 -28.20
N SER A 502 -29.13 -53.66 -28.94
CA SER A 502 -27.73 -53.27 -29.14
C SER A 502 -27.05 -52.89 -27.81
N TYR A 503 -27.75 -52.13 -26.95
CA TYR A 503 -27.27 -51.85 -25.59
C TYR A 503 -27.21 -53.08 -24.69
N SER A 504 -28.19 -53.98 -24.78
CA SER A 504 -28.20 -55.21 -23.98
C SER A 504 -26.99 -56.11 -24.27
N GLN A 505 -26.46 -56.07 -25.50
CA GLN A 505 -25.25 -56.79 -25.89
C GLN A 505 -23.97 -56.24 -25.26
N LEU A 506 -23.92 -54.93 -24.96
CA LEU A 506 -22.82 -54.32 -24.19
C LEU A 506 -22.81 -54.85 -22.75
N GLY A 507 -23.97 -54.91 -22.09
CA GLY A 507 -24.08 -55.42 -20.72
C GLY A 507 -23.83 -56.93 -20.58
N ARG A 508 -24.07 -57.71 -21.64
CA ARG A 508 -23.71 -59.14 -21.72
C ARG A 508 -22.26 -59.39 -22.11
N PHE A 509 -21.49 -58.33 -22.41
CA PHE A 509 -20.10 -58.39 -22.85
C PHE A 509 -19.85 -59.36 -24.03
N GLY A 510 -20.84 -59.54 -24.90
CA GLY A 510 -20.89 -60.64 -25.86
C GLY A 510 -19.88 -60.53 -27.01
N TYR A 511 -19.55 -59.31 -27.45
CA TYR A 511 -18.59 -59.06 -28.53
C TYR A 511 -17.47 -58.13 -28.04
N ARG A 512 -16.46 -58.74 -27.44
CA ARG A 512 -15.27 -58.05 -26.92
C ARG A 512 -14.20 -57.94 -27.99
N THR A 513 -13.61 -56.76 -28.12
CA THR A 513 -12.38 -56.51 -28.88
C THR A 513 -11.29 -56.07 -27.92
N TRP A 514 -10.07 -56.54 -28.14
CA TRP A 514 -8.91 -56.02 -27.41
C TRP A 514 -7.75 -55.88 -28.39
N SER A 515 -6.94 -54.85 -28.20
CA SER A 515 -5.71 -54.65 -28.96
C SER A 515 -4.59 -54.21 -28.05
N LEU A 516 -3.38 -54.68 -28.33
CA LEU A 516 -2.15 -54.23 -27.71
C LEU A 516 -1.16 -53.99 -28.83
N GLY A 517 -0.70 -52.76 -28.97
CA GLY A 517 0.20 -52.34 -30.04
C GLY A 517 1.32 -51.46 -29.52
N LEU A 518 2.42 -51.45 -30.28
CA LEU A 518 3.53 -50.51 -30.08
C LEU A 518 3.54 -49.53 -31.26
N ASP A 519 3.34 -48.25 -30.97
CA ASP A 519 3.45 -47.18 -31.94
C ASP A 519 4.91 -46.69 -31.98
N PHE A 520 5.66 -47.04 -33.03
CA PHE A 520 7.04 -46.59 -33.26
C PHE A 520 7.11 -45.57 -34.40
N SER A 521 7.73 -44.42 -34.17
CA SER A 521 7.95 -43.38 -35.17
C SER A 521 9.33 -42.75 -35.00
N TYR A 522 10.15 -42.76 -36.06
CA TYR A 522 11.47 -42.16 -36.10
C TYR A 522 11.60 -41.19 -37.30
N PRO A 523 11.82 -39.88 -37.06
CA PRO A 523 11.97 -38.92 -38.14
C PRO A 523 13.39 -39.00 -38.74
N PHE A 524 13.53 -39.58 -39.93
CA PHE A 524 14.82 -39.62 -40.64
C PHE A 524 15.32 -38.22 -41.00
N GLY A 525 16.63 -37.98 -40.85
CA GLY A 525 17.29 -36.71 -41.15
C GLY A 525 17.30 -35.69 -40.00
N ALA A 526 16.37 -35.78 -39.04
CA ALA A 526 16.32 -35.08 -37.74
C ALA A 526 16.94 -33.67 -37.71
N ARG A 527 16.74 -32.86 -38.76
CA ARG A 527 17.35 -31.53 -38.88
C ARG A 527 16.79 -30.57 -37.83
N ALA A 528 15.50 -30.72 -37.52
CA ALA A 528 14.83 -29.95 -36.48
C ALA A 528 15.38 -30.27 -35.08
N ASP A 529 15.60 -31.54 -34.74
CA ASP A 529 16.15 -31.92 -33.43
C ASP A 529 17.61 -31.45 -33.28
N ARG A 530 18.43 -31.55 -34.33
CA ARG A 530 19.81 -31.00 -34.34
C ARG A 530 19.86 -29.48 -34.28
N ALA A 531 18.89 -28.80 -34.90
CA ALA A 531 18.76 -27.35 -34.78
C ALA A 531 18.36 -26.97 -33.35
N ALA A 532 17.40 -27.67 -32.76
CA ALA A 532 16.98 -27.46 -31.37
C ALA A 532 18.11 -27.68 -30.36
N GLU A 533 18.98 -28.68 -30.57
CA GLU A 533 20.17 -28.91 -29.75
C GLU A 533 21.18 -27.75 -29.85
N ARG A 534 21.42 -27.24 -31.07
CA ARG A 534 22.29 -26.08 -31.28
C ARG A 534 21.72 -24.81 -30.68
N ASP A 535 20.42 -24.59 -30.85
CA ASP A 535 19.70 -23.48 -30.25
C ASP A 535 19.78 -23.57 -28.72
N ALA A 536 19.70 -24.78 -28.17
CA ALA A 536 19.79 -24.99 -26.74
C ALA A 536 21.19 -24.72 -26.17
N ALA A 537 22.24 -25.20 -26.86
CA ALA A 537 23.62 -24.91 -26.51
C ALA A 537 23.93 -23.40 -26.58
N ALA A 538 23.45 -22.72 -27.63
CA ALA A 538 23.59 -21.28 -27.77
C ALA A 538 22.83 -20.52 -26.66
N ALA A 539 21.60 -20.94 -26.34
CA ALA A 539 20.80 -20.35 -25.27
C ALA A 539 21.47 -20.50 -23.90
N LYS A 540 22.14 -21.63 -23.63
CA LYS A 540 22.92 -21.84 -22.40
C LYS A 540 24.08 -20.86 -22.29
N ILE A 541 24.89 -20.70 -23.35
CA ILE A 541 25.99 -19.74 -23.38
C ILE A 541 25.48 -18.32 -23.16
N LEU A 542 24.36 -17.95 -23.80
CA LEU A 542 23.72 -16.65 -23.61
C LEU A 542 23.20 -16.46 -22.17
N SER A 543 22.65 -17.51 -21.55
CA SER A 543 22.19 -17.51 -20.17
C SER A 543 23.34 -17.26 -19.20
N ASP A 544 24.46 -17.96 -19.36
CA ASP A 544 25.65 -17.81 -18.52
C ASP A 544 26.25 -16.40 -18.68
N ALA A 545 26.30 -15.88 -19.91
CA ALA A 545 26.74 -14.52 -20.19
C ALA A 545 25.80 -13.46 -19.55
N ARG A 546 24.49 -13.72 -19.52
CA ARG A 546 23.49 -12.84 -18.88
C ARG A 546 23.65 -12.82 -17.36
N ASP A 547 23.88 -13.95 -16.70
CA ASP A 547 24.11 -14.01 -15.24
C ASP A 547 25.41 -13.27 -14.85
N ALA A 548 26.50 -13.51 -15.59
CA ALA A 548 27.77 -12.80 -15.37
C ALA A 548 27.65 -11.27 -15.62
N ALA A 549 26.86 -10.86 -16.62
CA ALA A 549 26.59 -9.45 -16.88
C ALA A 549 25.74 -8.80 -15.77
N LEU A 550 24.75 -9.53 -15.25
CA LEU A 550 23.90 -9.12 -14.13
C LEU A 550 24.75 -8.88 -12.86
N GLU A 551 25.61 -9.83 -12.50
CA GLU A 551 26.48 -9.70 -11.32
C GLU A 551 27.40 -8.47 -11.42
N ARG A 552 28.06 -8.29 -12.57
CA ARG A 552 28.92 -7.11 -12.81
C ARG A 552 28.14 -5.79 -12.74
N ARG A 553 26.89 -5.78 -13.20
CA ARG A 553 26.02 -4.59 -13.12
C ARG A 553 25.68 -4.26 -11.67
N VAL A 554 25.22 -5.24 -10.90
CA VAL A 554 24.88 -5.08 -9.47
C VAL A 554 26.08 -4.62 -8.66
N ARG A 555 27.25 -5.23 -8.87
CA ARG A 555 28.50 -4.82 -8.21
C ARG A 555 28.80 -3.33 -8.43
N ARG A 556 28.77 -2.87 -9.69
CA ARG A 556 29.04 -1.46 -10.01
C ARG A 556 27.99 -0.51 -9.43
N GLU A 557 26.73 -0.90 -9.45
CA GLU A 557 25.63 -0.09 -8.93
C GLU A 557 25.75 0.10 -7.41
N VAL A 558 25.96 -1.00 -6.68
CA VAL A 558 26.15 -0.98 -5.22
C VAL A 558 27.39 -0.17 -4.85
N GLU A 559 28.52 -0.41 -5.50
CA GLU A 559 29.76 0.33 -5.22
C GLU A 559 29.59 1.83 -5.45
N ASN A 560 28.95 2.23 -6.56
CA ASN A 560 28.68 3.63 -6.84
C ASN A 560 27.72 4.25 -5.82
N SER A 561 26.69 3.52 -5.37
CA SER A 561 25.73 4.00 -4.38
C SER A 561 26.40 4.26 -3.01
N ILE A 562 27.27 3.34 -2.57
CA ILE A 562 28.01 3.47 -1.30
C ILE A 562 29.00 4.64 -1.37
N ARG A 563 29.75 4.77 -2.47
CA ARG A 563 30.68 5.89 -2.67
C ARG A 563 29.94 7.24 -2.68
N ARG A 564 28.76 7.31 -3.27
CA ARG A 564 27.91 8.54 -3.24
C ARG A 564 27.42 8.83 -1.82
N LEU A 565 27.02 7.81 -1.07
CA LEU A 565 26.60 7.95 0.32
C LEU A 565 27.74 8.46 1.21
N SER A 566 28.96 7.91 1.07
CA SER A 566 30.11 8.36 1.87
C SER A 566 30.46 9.82 1.58
N VAL A 567 30.42 10.23 0.32
CA VAL A 567 30.64 11.64 -0.07
C VAL A 567 29.54 12.55 0.49
N ALA A 568 28.28 12.13 0.44
CA ALA A 568 27.17 12.89 1.01
C ALA A 568 27.30 13.06 2.54
N ALA A 569 27.74 12.00 3.25
CA ALA A 569 27.99 12.05 4.69
C ALA A 569 29.10 13.07 5.06
N GLU A 570 30.19 13.13 4.29
CA GLU A 570 31.25 14.13 4.47
C GLU A 570 30.76 15.55 4.14
N ARG A 571 29.95 15.73 3.08
CA ARG A 571 29.35 17.03 2.74
C ARG A 571 28.54 17.60 3.90
N VAL A 572 27.70 16.79 4.54
CA VAL A 572 26.91 17.22 5.72
C VAL A 572 27.83 17.72 6.83
N ARG A 573 28.92 17.00 7.13
CA ARG A 573 29.90 17.39 8.16
C ARG A 573 30.59 18.71 7.82
N VAL A 574 31.01 18.90 6.57
CA VAL A 574 31.65 20.15 6.11
C VAL A 574 30.68 21.33 6.14
N PHE A 575 29.46 21.16 5.63
CA PHE A 575 28.48 22.25 5.59
C PHE A 575 27.97 22.67 6.98
N ARG A 576 27.87 21.75 7.94
CA ARG A 576 27.57 22.10 9.35
C ARG A 576 28.63 23.03 9.91
N ARG A 577 29.91 22.68 9.74
CA ARG A 577 31.02 23.53 10.22
C ARG A 577 31.08 24.87 9.48
N LEU A 578 30.81 24.86 8.17
CA LEU A 578 30.77 26.08 7.36
C LEU A 578 29.65 27.03 7.84
N GLU A 579 28.43 26.53 8.07
CA GLU A 579 27.33 27.32 8.60
C GLU A 579 27.69 27.96 9.94
N THR A 580 28.23 27.19 10.90
CA THR A 580 28.65 27.73 12.21
C THR A 580 29.63 28.89 12.07
N MET A 581 30.63 28.75 11.19
CA MET A 581 31.63 29.82 10.95
C MET A 581 31.00 31.06 10.27
N GLN A 582 30.10 30.88 9.30
CA GLN A 582 29.45 32.00 8.61
C GLN A 582 28.43 32.72 9.51
N GLU A 583 27.75 32.01 10.40
CA GLU A 583 26.87 32.62 11.40
C GLU A 583 27.65 33.48 12.39
N GLU A 584 28.83 33.02 12.82
CA GLU A 584 29.70 33.81 13.68
C GLU A 584 30.18 35.10 12.99
N VAL A 585 30.57 35.01 11.70
CA VAL A 585 30.92 36.19 10.89
C VAL A 585 29.76 37.17 10.79
N LEU A 586 28.54 36.68 10.53
CA LEU A 586 27.34 37.52 10.46
C LEU A 586 27.04 38.20 11.81
N GLU A 587 27.17 37.51 12.93
CA GLU A 587 26.97 38.12 14.24
C GLU A 587 28.02 39.19 14.56
N LEU A 588 29.27 38.97 14.16
CA LEU A 588 30.31 39.99 14.25
C LEU A 588 30.03 41.19 13.34
N SER A 589 29.54 40.96 12.12
CA SER A 589 29.20 42.03 11.17
C SER A 589 28.00 42.86 11.66
N LYS A 590 26.96 42.22 12.22
CA LYS A 590 25.83 42.90 12.89
C LYS A 590 26.32 43.87 13.97
N LYS A 591 27.21 43.41 14.85
CA LYS A 591 27.80 44.25 15.92
C LYS A 591 28.63 45.41 15.35
N LYS A 592 29.51 45.15 14.38
CA LYS A 592 30.35 46.18 13.75
C LYS A 592 29.52 47.23 13.01
N TYR A 593 28.44 46.84 12.34
CA TYR A 593 27.55 47.76 11.65
C TYR A 593 26.87 48.72 12.63
N SER A 594 26.38 48.22 13.77
CA SER A 594 25.79 49.08 14.81
C SER A 594 26.75 50.11 15.40
N GLN A 595 28.06 49.89 15.23
CA GLN A 595 29.15 50.78 15.65
C GLN A 595 29.67 51.69 14.51
N GLY A 596 29.08 51.62 13.32
CA GLY A 596 29.55 52.38 12.13
C GLY A 596 30.89 51.91 11.57
N ARG A 597 31.33 50.69 11.88
CA ARG A 597 32.67 50.17 11.50
C ARG A 597 32.69 49.40 10.17
N ILE A 598 31.53 49.11 9.58
CA ILE A 598 31.41 48.43 8.28
C ILE A 598 30.29 49.07 7.46
N ALA A 599 30.39 48.98 6.14
CA ALA A 599 29.36 49.46 5.23
C ALA A 599 28.10 48.57 5.25
N SER A 600 26.95 49.15 4.87
CA SER A 600 25.68 48.42 4.72
C SER A 600 25.80 47.26 3.74
N GLN A 601 26.55 47.45 2.64
CA GLN A 601 26.77 46.46 1.59
C GLN A 601 27.57 45.25 2.08
N ASP A 602 28.58 45.46 2.93
CA ASP A 602 29.38 44.37 3.49
C ASP A 602 28.53 43.52 4.43
N ARG A 603 27.69 44.15 5.27
CA ARG A 603 26.74 43.42 6.11
C ARG A 603 25.73 42.61 5.28
N LEU A 604 25.16 43.21 4.23
CA LEU A 604 24.22 42.51 3.33
C LEU A 604 24.89 41.33 2.63
N ARG A 605 26.16 41.48 2.24
CA ARG A 605 26.96 40.39 1.67
C ARG A 605 27.13 39.26 2.67
N ASP A 606 27.54 39.56 3.90
CA ASP A 606 27.72 38.56 4.96
C ASP A 606 26.40 37.84 5.29
N ALA A 607 25.28 38.57 5.33
CA ALA A 607 23.95 38.00 5.53
C ALA A 607 23.55 37.02 4.41
N ASN A 608 23.81 37.39 3.15
CA ASN A 608 23.56 36.50 2.02
C ASN A 608 24.49 35.27 2.02
N ILE A 609 25.76 35.42 2.43
CA ILE A 609 26.69 34.28 2.58
C ILE A 609 26.20 33.32 3.67
N ALA A 610 25.76 33.83 4.82
CA ALA A 610 25.21 33.01 5.90
C ALA A 610 23.90 32.31 5.48
N LEU A 611 23.00 33.00 4.78
CA LEU A 611 21.79 32.41 4.20
C LEU A 611 22.13 31.25 3.25
N ASN A 612 23.08 31.46 2.34
CA ASN A 612 23.53 30.44 1.41
C ASN A 612 24.15 29.24 2.14
N ALA A 613 24.91 29.47 3.22
CA ALA A 613 25.46 28.39 4.04
C ALA A 613 24.37 27.56 4.74
N ARG A 614 23.35 28.21 5.32
CA ARG A 614 22.16 27.54 5.92
C ARG A 614 21.43 26.68 4.88
N SER A 615 21.16 27.25 3.70
CA SER A 615 20.49 26.55 2.60
C SER A 615 21.32 25.38 2.06
N ALA A 616 22.64 25.55 1.95
CA ALA A 616 23.56 24.49 1.54
C ALA A 616 23.60 23.33 2.54
N ARG A 617 23.56 23.61 3.86
CA ARG A 617 23.45 22.56 4.88
C ARG A 617 22.15 21.76 4.74
N LEU A 618 21.01 22.43 4.64
CA LEU A 618 19.71 21.74 4.45
C LEU A 618 19.70 20.88 3.20
N THR A 619 20.30 21.38 2.12
CA THR A 619 20.44 20.65 0.86
C THR A 619 21.32 19.41 1.03
N ALA A 620 22.45 19.52 1.74
CA ALA A 620 23.33 18.39 2.01
C ALA A 620 22.68 17.33 2.91
N GLU A 621 21.91 17.74 3.93
CA GLU A 621 21.19 16.81 4.81
C GLU A 621 20.08 16.04 4.07
N ALA A 622 19.32 16.73 3.23
CA ALA A 622 18.31 16.10 2.38
C ALA A 622 18.95 15.18 1.33
N GLU A 623 20.06 15.60 0.70
CA GLU A 623 20.80 14.76 -0.25
C GLU A 623 21.33 13.51 0.46
N PHE A 624 21.90 13.62 1.66
CA PHE A 624 22.35 12.47 2.44
C PHE A 624 21.21 11.48 2.72
N ALA A 625 20.06 11.96 3.19
CA ALA A 625 18.91 11.09 3.44
C ALA A 625 18.43 10.39 2.16
N GLN A 626 18.41 11.09 1.02
CA GLN A 626 18.07 10.51 -0.27
C GLN A 626 19.12 9.49 -0.75
N ARG A 627 20.43 9.79 -0.66
CA ARG A 627 21.50 8.85 -1.01
C ARG A 627 21.47 7.59 -0.14
N ARG A 628 21.06 7.73 1.12
CA ARG A 628 20.90 6.60 2.04
C ARG A 628 19.78 5.66 1.57
N ILE A 629 18.65 6.22 1.14
CA ILE A 629 17.55 5.44 0.53
C ILE A 629 18.02 4.78 -0.77
N GLU A 630 18.71 5.52 -1.65
CA GLU A 630 19.28 4.98 -2.88
C GLU A 630 20.24 3.81 -2.61
N ALA A 631 21.09 3.92 -1.59
CA ALA A 631 22.01 2.86 -1.20
C ALA A 631 21.28 1.62 -0.67
N PHE A 632 20.27 1.79 0.21
CA PHE A 632 19.47 0.67 0.71
C PHE A 632 18.63 0.01 -0.39
N SER A 633 18.12 0.79 -1.36
CA SER A 633 17.42 0.28 -2.53
C SER A 633 18.37 -0.48 -3.47
N ALA A 634 19.60 0.03 -3.67
CA ALA A 634 20.62 -0.64 -4.48
C ALA A 634 21.09 -1.97 -3.85
N GLU A 635 21.09 -2.07 -2.51
CA GLU A 635 21.31 -3.31 -1.75
C GLU A 635 20.06 -4.22 -1.77
N GLY A 636 18.86 -3.69 -1.99
CA GLY A 636 17.61 -4.45 -2.00
C GLY A 636 17.06 -4.80 -0.61
N VAL A 637 17.38 -3.98 0.38
CA VAL A 637 16.98 -4.18 1.80
C VAL A 637 16.25 -2.96 2.37
N LEU A 638 15.71 -2.07 1.52
CA LEU A 638 15.09 -0.83 1.98
C LEU A 638 13.94 -1.08 2.93
N LEU A 639 13.03 -2.00 2.58
CA LEU A 639 11.86 -2.31 3.41
C LEU A 639 12.30 -2.84 4.79
N LEU A 640 13.30 -3.73 4.82
CA LEU A 640 13.87 -4.26 6.07
C LEU A 640 14.50 -3.16 6.93
N LYS A 641 15.27 -2.25 6.32
CA LYS A 641 15.94 -1.15 7.03
C LYS A 641 14.97 -0.08 7.55
N ILE A 642 13.81 0.07 6.90
CA ILE A 642 12.72 0.96 7.33
C ILE A 642 11.79 0.26 8.37
N GLY A 643 11.99 -1.04 8.63
CA GLY A 643 11.18 -1.80 9.58
C GLY A 643 9.81 -2.22 9.02
N VAL A 644 9.67 -2.25 7.70
CA VAL A 644 8.52 -2.83 7.00
C VAL A 644 8.86 -4.28 6.68
N ALA A 645 8.14 -5.22 7.28
CA ALA A 645 8.36 -6.64 7.00
C ALA A 645 8.13 -6.89 5.49
N PRO A 646 9.00 -7.64 4.81
CA PRO A 646 8.84 -7.95 3.38
C PRO A 646 7.52 -8.68 3.08
N GLY A 647 6.97 -9.40 4.06
CA GLY A 647 5.63 -10.00 4.01
C GLY A 647 4.48 -9.01 4.12
N ALA A 648 4.67 -7.82 4.69
CA ALA A 648 3.61 -6.82 4.82
C ALA A 648 3.10 -6.38 3.43
N ALA A 649 3.99 -6.22 2.44
CA ALA A 649 3.58 -5.93 1.06
C ALA A 649 2.81 -7.08 0.38
N VAL A 650 2.83 -8.29 0.94
CA VAL A 650 2.15 -9.49 0.44
C VAL A 650 0.89 -9.82 1.28
N GLU A 651 0.85 -9.45 2.56
CA GLU A 651 -0.18 -9.85 3.53
C GLU A 651 -1.09 -8.73 4.05
N THR A 652 -0.77 -7.43 3.89
CA THR A 652 -1.52 -6.35 4.59
C THR A 652 -2.94 -6.04 4.07
N LEU A 653 -3.52 -6.84 3.19
CA LEU A 653 -4.95 -6.75 2.82
C LEU A 653 -5.51 -8.14 2.53
N ARG A 654 -5.66 -8.98 3.56
CA ARG A 654 -6.58 -10.12 3.56
C ARG A 654 -7.78 -9.83 4.43
#